data_AF-A0A8W8MFX2-F1
#
_entry.id   AF-A0A8W8MFX2-F1
#
_cell.length_a   1.000
_cell.length_b   1.000
_cell.length_c   1.000
_cell.angle_alpha   90.00
_cell.angle_beta   90.00
_cell.angle_gamma   90.00
#
_symmetry.space_group_name_H-M   'P 1'
#
loop_
_entity.id
_entity.type
_entity.pdbx_description
1 polymer ?
#
loop_
_entity_poly.entity_id
_entity_poly.type
_entity_poly.pdbx_seq_one_letter_code
_entity_poly.pdbx_strand_id
1 'polypeptide(L)'
;MGKVQYCIWFSMLITLEADAMSRSETDQAVKTSLLKGEKCLQQNKEELRQFRMNGTDRNVPNSAKSKHFLFTYQKNESVHVADCGIVNIEALKTLHNEFGLTYRDIQDNNQIQSKVRSHFCPTDTDCSSARNSPYRSIDGRCNNLIHPLWGAANTPQPRYSPAEYDDGISTPRSRGKDGSPLPSPRQISNKLFRAPRECTETDHARTLMVMAWGQFIDHDLAHTPTMKGDGDVPITCCGENVQNRPQCFPISIPSDDPHFNDTCMEFVRSAPSPPGDGCQLGPREQINQITSFIDGGSVYGNSAKKMAELKNKYTGQMRTSAGNLLPPAVNGTCELPANTTDFCQNAGDSRVNEVPFLGGNHLMFVREHNRIVRELRKVQPRWSSLKLYQEARKIIGALLQQVTYREFLPSILRKQDLEKHKLKLRNWGFSNSYNCSLNPGTKNVFNAAVFRFGHSLIPLDLAYLLYDFMSHLNSTPIESTFMNPHLLITKGGRRVSDLARFIVTSNSMKLDNQLEGAVRNRLFENKQGKGMDLGALNLARGRDHGLPPYNAWRKWCGLPVATSFSNLPDISDEKKAIFADLYSNVGDIDVFAGGIAETPLDGAAVGPLFSCIIGNQFRDLKDGDRYWYENRGVEGFTLGQLQQIRRVKLAKIICQNLGVDPIQRDVFHVPSPRNRWQRCRRLPGINFYYWRWT
;
A
#
# COMPACT_ATOMS: atom_id res chain seq x y z
N MET A 1 -35.24 -24.87 -77.19
CA MET A 1 -35.61 -23.49 -76.81
C MET A 1 -35.51 -23.41 -75.29
N GLY A 2 -34.68 -22.62 -74.59
CA GLY A 2 -33.56 -21.70 -74.85
C GLY A 2 -32.84 -21.50 -73.49
N LYS A 3 -31.52 -21.70 -73.37
CA LYS A 3 -30.42 -20.72 -73.35
C LYS A 3 -30.50 -19.60 -72.30
N VAL A 4 -29.47 -19.56 -71.42
CA VAL A 4 -28.58 -18.44 -70.95
C VAL A 4 -28.20 -18.68 -69.46
N GLN A 5 -27.00 -18.49 -68.89
CA GLN A 5 -25.57 -18.44 -69.29
C GLN A 5 -24.74 -18.20 -67.98
N TYR A 6 -23.70 -19.02 -67.74
CA TYR A 6 -22.39 -18.76 -67.09
C TYR A 6 -22.18 -18.07 -65.69
N CYS A 7 -21.44 -18.82 -64.86
CA CYS A 7 -20.19 -18.50 -64.12
C CYS A 7 -20.09 -17.58 -62.87
N ILE A 8 -19.25 -18.08 -61.94
CA ILE A 8 -18.52 -17.46 -60.81
C ILE A 8 -19.33 -17.31 -59.53
N TRP A 9 -18.95 -18.05 -58.47
CA TRP A 9 -18.59 -17.54 -57.13
C TRP A 9 -17.76 -18.63 -56.42
N PHE A 10 -16.47 -18.67 -56.77
CA PHE A 10 -15.40 -19.21 -55.95
C PHE A 10 -15.11 -18.13 -54.91
N SER A 11 -15.49 -18.32 -53.64
CA SER A 11 -14.94 -17.67 -52.42
C SER A 11 -15.97 -17.71 -51.30
N MET A 12 -15.88 -18.71 -50.42
CA MET A 12 -16.17 -18.63 -48.97
C MET A 12 -16.28 -20.05 -48.41
N LEU A 13 -15.13 -20.69 -48.21
CA LEU A 13 -14.96 -21.83 -47.30
C LEU A 13 -13.46 -22.01 -47.06
N ILE A 14 -12.85 -20.95 -46.52
CA ILE A 14 -11.67 -21.10 -45.68
C ILE A 14 -12.16 -20.71 -44.29
N THR A 15 -12.86 -21.63 -43.65
CA THR A 15 -12.87 -21.70 -42.20
C THR A 15 -11.44 -22.03 -41.79
N LEU A 16 -10.74 -21.05 -41.22
CA LEU A 16 -9.55 -21.30 -40.40
C LEU A 16 -10.01 -22.11 -39.19
N GLU A 17 -10.05 -23.44 -39.34
CA GLU A 17 -9.86 -24.34 -38.21
C GLU A 17 -8.42 -24.11 -37.74
N ALA A 18 -8.25 -23.30 -36.70
CA ALA A 18 -7.05 -23.37 -35.90
C ALA A 18 -7.08 -24.74 -35.20
N ASP A 19 -6.23 -25.67 -35.63
CA ASP A 19 -6.07 -26.98 -35.01
C ASP A 19 -5.86 -26.79 -33.50
N ALA A 20 -6.85 -27.20 -32.70
CA ALA A 20 -6.72 -27.21 -31.26
C ALA A 20 -5.64 -28.24 -30.87
N MET A 21 -4.59 -27.80 -30.15
CA MET A 21 -3.51 -28.67 -29.69
C MET A 21 -4.07 -29.91 -28.99
N SER A 22 -3.51 -31.09 -29.29
CA SER A 22 -3.86 -32.31 -28.58
C SER A 22 -3.46 -32.22 -27.10
N ARG A 23 -4.12 -33.03 -26.26
CA ARG A 23 -3.82 -33.09 -24.82
C ARG A 23 -2.33 -33.34 -24.53
N SER A 24 -1.68 -34.18 -25.33
CA SER A 24 -0.25 -34.51 -25.20
C SER A 24 0.65 -33.33 -25.60
N GLU A 25 0.27 -32.58 -26.62
CA GLU A 25 1.02 -31.40 -27.07
C GLU A 25 0.90 -30.25 -26.08
N THR A 26 -0.30 -29.99 -25.55
CA THR A 26 -0.51 -29.01 -24.47
C THR A 26 0.34 -29.36 -23.25
N ASP A 27 0.40 -30.65 -22.91
CA ASP A 27 1.18 -31.15 -21.79
C ASP A 27 2.68 -30.91 -21.95
N GLN A 28 3.20 -31.20 -23.14
CA GLN A 28 4.60 -30.98 -23.47
C GLN A 28 4.93 -29.49 -23.53
N ALA A 29 4.02 -28.66 -24.06
CA ALA A 29 4.19 -27.21 -24.13
C ALA A 29 4.30 -26.59 -22.74
N VAL A 30 3.36 -26.88 -21.84
CA VAL A 30 3.39 -26.34 -20.47
C VAL A 30 4.65 -26.78 -19.72
N LYS A 31 5.03 -28.07 -19.84
CA LYS A 31 6.25 -28.59 -19.21
C LYS A 31 7.51 -27.89 -19.73
N THR A 32 7.60 -27.68 -21.04
CA THR A 32 8.73 -27.01 -21.68
C THR A 32 8.83 -25.56 -21.24
N SER A 33 7.70 -24.85 -21.21
CA SER A 33 7.60 -23.45 -20.78
C SER A 33 7.98 -23.25 -19.31
N LEU A 34 7.53 -24.13 -18.40
CA LEU A 34 7.93 -24.08 -16.99
C LEU A 34 9.44 -24.33 -16.82
N LEU A 35 10.00 -25.31 -17.52
CA LEU A 35 11.45 -25.59 -17.47
C LEU A 35 12.29 -24.41 -17.99
N LYS A 36 11.82 -23.72 -19.04
CA LYS A 36 12.46 -22.48 -19.51
C LYS A 36 12.37 -21.37 -18.47
N GLY A 37 11.22 -21.21 -17.82
CA GLY A 37 11.06 -20.27 -16.70
C GLY A 37 12.01 -20.55 -15.53
N GLU A 38 12.19 -21.81 -15.13
CA GLU A 38 13.16 -22.19 -14.10
C GLU A 38 14.60 -21.87 -14.50
N LYS A 39 14.97 -22.13 -15.77
CA LYS A 39 16.29 -21.77 -16.30
C LYS A 39 16.50 -20.25 -16.28
N CYS A 40 15.51 -19.47 -16.70
CA CYS A 40 15.53 -18.01 -16.64
C CYS A 40 15.72 -17.51 -15.20
N LEU A 41 15.03 -18.11 -14.23
CA LEU A 41 15.22 -17.77 -12.81
C LEU A 41 16.66 -18.01 -12.34
N GLN A 42 17.27 -19.14 -12.69
CA GLN A 42 18.66 -19.44 -12.31
C GLN A 42 19.65 -18.49 -12.98
N GLN A 43 19.45 -18.17 -14.27
CA GLN A 43 20.25 -17.18 -14.99
C GLN A 43 20.15 -15.81 -14.33
N ASN A 44 18.95 -15.34 -14.00
CA ASN A 44 18.75 -14.07 -13.30
C ASN A 44 19.49 -14.03 -11.95
N LYS A 45 19.47 -15.13 -11.18
CA LYS A 45 20.19 -15.20 -9.89
C LYS A 45 21.70 -15.14 -10.08
N GLU A 46 22.23 -15.85 -11.07
CA GLU A 46 23.66 -15.81 -11.38
C GLU A 46 24.08 -14.42 -11.87
N GLU A 47 23.31 -13.77 -12.74
CA GLU A 47 23.57 -12.39 -13.18
C GLU A 47 23.61 -11.42 -12.00
N LEU A 48 22.62 -11.47 -11.09
CA LEU A 48 22.62 -10.64 -9.87
C LEU A 48 23.87 -10.88 -9.01
N ARG A 49 24.32 -12.13 -8.90
CA ARG A 49 25.57 -12.47 -8.21
C ARG A 49 26.78 -11.85 -8.90
N GLN A 50 26.86 -11.93 -10.23
CA GLN A 50 27.96 -11.34 -11.00
C GLN A 50 27.99 -9.81 -10.86
N PHE A 51 26.85 -9.13 -10.93
CA PHE A 51 26.77 -7.68 -10.69
C PHE A 51 27.25 -7.28 -9.29
N ARG A 52 26.96 -8.11 -8.27
CA ARG A 52 27.49 -7.88 -6.92
C ARG A 52 29.00 -8.13 -6.83
N MET A 53 29.48 -9.25 -7.38
CA MET A 53 30.89 -9.63 -7.35
C MET A 53 31.79 -8.62 -8.09
N ASN A 54 31.27 -8.04 -9.18
CA ASN A 54 31.96 -7.00 -9.96
C ASN A 54 31.85 -5.60 -9.33
N GLY A 55 31.13 -5.45 -8.20
CA GLY A 55 30.97 -4.19 -7.48
C GLY A 55 29.97 -3.20 -8.10
N THR A 56 29.27 -3.59 -9.16
CA THR A 56 28.20 -2.79 -9.78
C THR A 56 27.00 -2.64 -8.85
N ASP A 57 26.53 -3.78 -8.32
CA ASP A 57 25.53 -3.80 -7.24
C ASP A 57 26.29 -3.73 -5.92
N ARG A 58 26.15 -2.60 -5.23
CA ARG A 58 26.78 -2.35 -3.94
C ARG A 58 25.87 -1.53 -3.04
N ASN A 59 25.91 -1.84 -1.76
CA ASN A 59 25.24 -1.03 -0.75
C ASN A 59 26.11 0.20 -0.47
N VAL A 60 25.57 1.39 -0.77
CA VAL A 60 26.20 2.66 -0.41
C VAL A 60 25.41 3.23 0.76
N PRO A 61 25.93 3.11 2.01
CA PRO A 61 25.21 3.55 3.20
C PRO A 61 24.71 4.99 3.06
N ASN A 62 23.49 5.23 3.51
CA ASN A 62 22.81 6.53 3.47
C ASN A 62 22.60 7.15 2.08
N SER A 63 22.87 6.43 0.99
CA SER A 63 22.44 6.85 -0.35
C SER A 63 20.91 6.77 -0.47
N ALA A 64 20.32 7.63 -1.31
CA ALA A 64 18.88 7.60 -1.56
C ALA A 64 18.41 6.23 -2.08
N LYS A 65 19.20 5.59 -2.95
CA LYS A 65 18.97 4.21 -3.42
C LYS A 65 18.90 3.21 -2.27
N SER A 66 19.89 3.21 -1.38
CA SER A 66 19.92 2.26 -0.25
C SER A 66 18.76 2.50 0.72
N LYS A 67 18.40 3.76 1.01
CA LYS A 67 17.24 4.09 1.85
C LYS A 67 15.92 3.64 1.20
N HIS A 68 15.74 3.88 -0.09
CA HIS A 68 14.56 3.41 -0.84
C HIS A 68 14.47 1.87 -0.91
N PHE A 69 15.61 1.18 -1.04
CA PHE A 69 15.67 -0.29 -0.99
C PHE A 69 15.21 -0.83 0.38
N LEU A 70 15.66 -0.22 1.48
CA LEU A 70 15.22 -0.61 2.83
C LEU A 70 13.73 -0.40 3.05
N PHE A 71 13.18 0.68 2.47
CA PHE A 71 11.76 0.97 2.52
C PHE A 71 10.92 -0.05 1.74
N THR A 72 11.40 -0.49 0.59
CA THR A 72 10.73 -1.46 -0.30
C THR A 72 11.27 -2.88 -0.17
N TYR A 73 11.87 -3.19 0.99
CA TYR A 73 12.62 -4.42 1.21
C TYR A 73 11.77 -5.68 1.04
N GLN A 74 12.29 -6.66 0.30
CA GLN A 74 11.65 -7.95 0.11
C GLN A 74 11.94 -8.91 1.27
N LYS A 75 10.90 -9.25 2.04
CA LYS A 75 11.00 -10.25 3.12
C LYS A 75 11.26 -11.64 2.55
N ASN A 76 11.96 -12.48 3.29
CA ASN A 76 12.28 -13.85 2.88
C ASN A 76 11.03 -14.68 2.55
N GLU A 77 9.93 -14.48 3.29
CA GLU A 77 8.65 -15.13 3.04
C GLU A 77 8.05 -14.82 1.67
N SER A 78 8.42 -13.68 1.06
CA SER A 78 7.95 -13.25 -0.27
C SER A 78 8.88 -13.64 -1.43
N VAL A 79 10.09 -14.13 -1.14
CA VAL A 79 11.09 -14.49 -2.17
C VAL A 79 10.58 -15.64 -3.04
N HIS A 80 9.99 -16.67 -2.43
CA HIS A 80 9.45 -17.80 -3.16
C HIS A 80 8.33 -17.39 -4.14
N VAL A 81 7.45 -16.48 -3.74
CA VAL A 81 6.37 -15.96 -4.60
C VAL A 81 6.95 -15.17 -5.77
N ALA A 82 8.02 -14.41 -5.54
CA ALA A 82 8.73 -13.68 -6.58
C ALA A 82 9.44 -14.58 -7.58
N ASP A 83 10.09 -15.63 -7.10
CA ASP A 83 10.71 -16.66 -7.93
C ASP A 83 9.65 -17.32 -8.83
N CYS A 84 8.49 -17.70 -8.27
CA CYS A 84 7.36 -18.21 -9.06
C CYS A 84 6.86 -17.19 -10.08
N GLY A 85 6.83 -15.90 -9.72
CA GLY A 85 6.44 -14.82 -10.61
C GLY A 85 7.36 -14.66 -11.83
N ILE A 86 8.67 -14.86 -11.65
CA ILE A 86 9.65 -14.86 -12.73
C ILE A 86 9.40 -16.05 -13.66
N VAL A 87 9.24 -17.26 -13.09
CA VAL A 87 8.95 -18.49 -13.86
C VAL A 87 7.64 -18.33 -14.65
N ASN A 88 6.58 -17.78 -14.03
CA ASN A 88 5.29 -17.50 -14.65
C ASN A 88 5.41 -16.59 -15.88
N ILE A 89 6.15 -15.48 -15.77
CA ILE A 89 6.30 -14.52 -16.87
C ILE A 89 6.99 -15.17 -18.07
N GLU A 90 8.07 -15.90 -17.82
CA GLU A 90 8.82 -16.56 -18.90
C GLU A 90 8.06 -17.73 -19.52
N ALA A 91 7.35 -18.51 -18.71
CA ALA A 91 6.50 -19.58 -19.20
C ALA A 91 5.36 -19.03 -20.08
N LEU A 92 4.75 -17.90 -19.70
CA LEU A 92 3.73 -17.23 -20.51
C LEU A 92 4.29 -16.73 -21.84
N LYS A 93 5.47 -16.10 -21.82
CA LYS A 93 6.18 -15.67 -23.05
C LYS A 93 6.48 -16.84 -23.96
N THR A 94 6.94 -17.97 -23.40
CA THR A 94 7.26 -19.18 -24.18
C THR A 94 6.00 -19.74 -24.85
N LEU A 95 4.90 -19.91 -24.09
CA LEU A 95 3.64 -20.41 -24.65
C LEU A 95 3.10 -19.51 -25.77
N HIS A 96 3.25 -18.20 -25.62
CA HIS A 96 2.81 -17.25 -26.64
C HIS A 96 3.69 -17.26 -27.88
N ASN A 97 5.00 -17.10 -27.69
CA ASN A 97 5.94 -16.87 -28.80
C ASN A 97 6.31 -18.16 -29.55
N GLU A 98 6.36 -19.30 -28.86
CA GLU A 98 6.84 -20.56 -29.46
C GLU A 98 5.72 -21.54 -29.78
N PHE A 99 4.64 -21.53 -29.00
CA PHE A 99 3.50 -22.43 -29.19
C PHE A 99 2.28 -21.74 -29.81
N GLY A 100 2.37 -20.44 -30.13
CA GLY A 100 1.33 -19.69 -30.83
C GLY A 100 0.03 -19.51 -30.06
N LEU A 101 0.01 -19.79 -28.74
CA LEU A 101 -1.19 -19.67 -27.92
C LEU A 101 -1.46 -18.19 -27.61
N THR A 102 -2.72 -17.77 -27.73
CA THR A 102 -3.10 -16.43 -27.26
C THR A 102 -3.16 -16.43 -25.74
N TYR A 103 -3.00 -15.25 -25.12
CA TYR A 103 -3.12 -15.14 -23.66
C TYR A 103 -4.50 -15.57 -23.15
N ARG A 104 -5.56 -15.34 -23.94
CA ARG A 104 -6.90 -15.80 -23.61
C ARG A 104 -6.98 -17.33 -23.63
N ASP A 105 -6.41 -17.97 -24.65
CA ASP A 105 -6.37 -19.45 -24.72
C ASP A 105 -5.64 -20.04 -23.51
N ILE A 106 -4.57 -19.39 -23.05
CA ILE A 106 -3.79 -19.83 -21.89
C ILE A 106 -4.58 -19.65 -20.58
N GLN A 107 -5.29 -18.53 -20.43
CA GLN A 107 -6.06 -18.23 -19.22
C GLN A 107 -7.31 -19.10 -19.09
N ASP A 108 -8.01 -19.35 -20.20
CA ASP A 108 -9.28 -20.08 -20.20
C ASP A 108 -9.10 -21.61 -20.25
N ASN A 109 -7.87 -22.09 -20.50
CA ASN A 109 -7.58 -23.52 -20.56
C ASN A 109 -7.30 -24.14 -19.16
N ASN A 110 -8.30 -24.85 -18.64
CA ASN A 110 -8.24 -25.54 -17.35
C ASN A 110 -7.09 -26.56 -17.23
N GLN A 111 -6.70 -27.21 -18.33
CA GLN A 111 -5.59 -28.17 -18.31
C GLN A 111 -4.25 -27.46 -18.09
N ILE A 112 -4.03 -26.33 -18.78
CA ILE A 112 -2.85 -25.48 -18.58
C ILE A 112 -2.82 -24.96 -17.13
N GLN A 113 -3.92 -24.36 -16.68
CA GLN A 113 -4.01 -23.77 -15.34
C GLN A 113 -3.84 -24.82 -14.24
N SER A 114 -4.42 -26.02 -14.39
CA SER A 114 -4.25 -27.11 -13.41
C SER A 114 -2.80 -27.56 -13.30
N LYS A 115 -2.07 -27.63 -14.41
CA LYS A 115 -0.65 -28.02 -14.39
C LYS A 115 0.23 -26.96 -13.76
N VAL A 116 0.00 -25.70 -14.09
CA VAL A 116 0.73 -24.58 -13.49
C VAL A 116 0.45 -24.50 -11.98
N ARG A 117 -0.80 -24.70 -11.56
CA ARG A 117 -1.14 -24.80 -10.14
C ARG A 117 -0.37 -25.92 -9.44
N SER A 118 -0.30 -27.11 -10.04
CA SER A 118 0.45 -28.24 -9.44
C SER A 118 1.95 -27.96 -9.27
N HIS A 119 2.50 -27.05 -10.09
CA HIS A 119 3.90 -26.66 -10.03
C HIS A 119 4.16 -25.58 -8.96
N PHE A 120 3.34 -24.52 -8.91
CA PHE A 120 3.53 -23.43 -7.94
C PHE A 120 2.94 -23.71 -6.55
N CYS A 121 1.82 -24.44 -6.50
CA CYS A 121 1.01 -24.63 -5.30
C CYS A 121 0.56 -26.09 -5.17
N PRO A 122 1.49 -27.01 -4.86
CA PRO A 122 1.20 -28.45 -4.83
C PRO A 122 0.29 -28.88 -3.66
N THR A 123 0.05 -27.99 -2.70
CA THR A 123 -0.75 -28.26 -1.49
C THR A 123 -1.78 -27.18 -1.27
N ASP A 124 -3.02 -27.61 -1.04
CA ASP A 124 -4.11 -26.71 -0.70
C ASP A 124 -4.00 -26.21 0.75
N THR A 125 -4.55 -25.02 0.99
CA THR A 125 -4.60 -24.44 2.34
C THR A 125 -5.76 -25.04 3.14
N ASP A 126 -5.45 -25.80 4.20
CA ASP A 126 -6.47 -26.31 5.12
C ASP A 126 -6.98 -25.23 6.08
N CYS A 127 -8.29 -24.99 6.07
CA CYS A 127 -8.98 -24.04 6.95
C CYS A 127 -9.89 -24.71 8.00
N SER A 128 -9.76 -26.02 8.21
CA SER A 128 -10.53 -26.79 9.19
C SER A 128 -10.51 -26.16 10.59
N SER A 129 -9.31 -25.81 11.08
CA SER A 129 -9.10 -25.17 12.39
C SER A 129 -9.62 -23.72 12.46
N ALA A 130 -9.72 -23.03 11.32
CA ALA A 130 -10.14 -21.63 11.24
C ALA A 130 -11.66 -21.45 11.21
N ARG A 131 -12.43 -22.50 10.90
CA ARG A 131 -13.90 -22.46 10.76
C ARG A 131 -14.60 -22.02 12.06
N ASN A 132 -14.08 -22.45 13.20
CA ASN A 132 -14.65 -22.13 14.53
C ASN A 132 -13.69 -21.28 15.38
N SER A 133 -12.68 -20.66 14.77
CA SER A 133 -11.72 -19.81 15.50
C SER A 133 -12.30 -18.43 15.75
N PRO A 134 -12.29 -17.90 17.00
CA PRO A 134 -12.67 -16.52 17.28
C PRO A 134 -11.60 -15.50 16.89
N TYR A 135 -10.42 -15.97 16.42
CA TYR A 135 -9.26 -15.15 16.13
C TYR A 135 -8.74 -15.34 14.70
N ARG A 136 -8.31 -14.22 14.11
CA ARG A 136 -7.58 -14.17 12.85
C ARG A 136 -6.26 -14.94 12.95
N SER A 137 -5.90 -15.63 11.88
CA SER A 137 -4.51 -16.00 11.61
C SER A 137 -3.62 -14.75 11.57
N ILE A 138 -2.31 -14.92 11.74
CA ILE A 138 -1.36 -13.80 11.72
C ILE A 138 -1.02 -13.33 10.30
N ASP A 139 -1.16 -14.22 9.32
CA ASP A 139 -0.88 -13.99 7.91
C ASP A 139 -2.17 -13.77 7.09
N GLY A 140 -3.33 -13.67 7.74
CA GLY A 140 -4.62 -13.39 7.10
C GLY A 140 -5.26 -14.57 6.37
N ARG A 141 -4.60 -15.73 6.29
CA ARG A 141 -5.16 -16.93 5.65
C ARG A 141 -6.44 -17.41 6.34
N CYS A 142 -7.32 -18.04 5.56
CA CYS A 142 -8.59 -18.59 6.02
C CYS A 142 -9.56 -17.55 6.60
N ASN A 143 -9.39 -16.26 6.28
CA ASN A 143 -10.46 -15.28 6.49
C ASN A 143 -11.69 -15.69 5.66
N ASN A 144 -11.48 -15.88 4.36
CA ASN A 144 -12.43 -16.51 3.47
C ASN A 144 -12.22 -18.03 3.49
N LEU A 145 -13.28 -18.81 3.76
CA LEU A 145 -13.18 -20.27 3.87
C LEU A 145 -13.28 -20.99 2.51
N ILE A 146 -13.72 -20.29 1.46
CA ILE A 146 -13.81 -20.81 0.08
C ILE A 146 -12.54 -20.45 -0.70
N HIS A 147 -12.00 -19.25 -0.46
CA HIS A 147 -10.78 -18.76 -1.07
C HIS A 147 -9.75 -18.39 0.02
N PRO A 148 -9.05 -19.37 0.62
CA PRO A 148 -8.21 -19.19 1.81
C PRO A 148 -7.16 -18.10 1.75
N LEU A 149 -6.66 -17.78 0.55
CA LEU A 149 -5.58 -16.82 0.33
C LEU A 149 -6.06 -15.39 0.04
N TRP A 150 -7.37 -15.16 -0.12
CA TRP A 150 -7.87 -13.81 -0.38
C TRP A 150 -7.61 -12.87 0.81
N GLY A 151 -6.77 -11.86 0.58
CA GLY A 151 -6.34 -10.88 1.58
C GLY A 151 -5.20 -11.35 2.50
N ALA A 152 -4.66 -12.55 2.29
CA ALA A 152 -3.51 -13.05 3.03
C ALA A 152 -2.21 -12.31 2.67
N ALA A 153 -1.21 -12.38 3.53
CA ALA A 153 0.13 -11.87 3.24
C ALA A 153 0.87 -12.76 2.23
N ASN A 154 1.78 -12.14 1.47
CA ASN A 154 2.59 -12.78 0.43
C ASN A 154 1.73 -13.39 -0.69
N THR A 155 0.71 -12.66 -1.13
CA THR A 155 -0.15 -13.03 -2.27
C THR A 155 -0.11 -11.91 -3.33
N PRO A 156 -0.48 -12.19 -4.60
CA PRO A 156 -0.63 -11.13 -5.60
C PRO A 156 -1.68 -10.09 -5.19
N GLN A 157 -1.49 -8.85 -5.63
CA GLN A 157 -2.48 -7.79 -5.51
C GLN A 157 -3.60 -8.00 -6.53
N PRO A 158 -4.86 -8.22 -6.11
CA PRO A 158 -5.96 -8.36 -7.05
C PRO A 158 -6.19 -7.08 -7.86
N ARG A 159 -6.91 -7.18 -8.98
CA ARG A 159 -7.22 -6.03 -9.83
C ARG A 159 -8.72 -5.83 -10.01
N TYR A 160 -9.12 -4.57 -10.18
CA TYR A 160 -10.45 -4.19 -10.65
C TYR A 160 -10.55 -4.16 -12.19
N SER A 161 -9.42 -3.96 -12.87
CA SER A 161 -9.29 -3.94 -14.32
C SER A 161 -8.04 -4.72 -14.73
N PRO A 162 -8.03 -5.43 -15.86
CA PRO A 162 -6.84 -6.12 -16.37
C PRO A 162 -5.61 -5.20 -16.47
N ALA A 163 -4.42 -5.79 -16.38
CA ALA A 163 -3.16 -5.07 -16.55
C ALA A 163 -2.96 -4.62 -18.01
N GLU A 164 -2.34 -3.46 -18.20
CA GLU A 164 -1.92 -2.93 -19.51
C GLU A 164 -0.40 -2.77 -19.53
N TYR A 165 0.27 -3.75 -20.13
CA TYR A 165 1.71 -3.77 -20.42
C TYR A 165 1.94 -3.62 -21.92
N ASP A 166 3.09 -3.07 -22.33
CA ASP A 166 3.41 -2.85 -23.77
C ASP A 166 3.44 -4.17 -24.56
N ASP A 167 3.86 -5.27 -23.93
CA ASP A 167 3.87 -6.63 -24.49
C ASP A 167 2.64 -7.46 -24.09
N GLY A 168 1.69 -6.87 -23.36
CA GLY A 168 0.55 -7.55 -22.75
C GLY A 168 0.90 -8.51 -21.59
N ILE A 169 2.18 -8.64 -21.24
CA ILE A 169 2.66 -9.60 -20.22
C ILE A 169 3.31 -8.89 -19.04
N SER A 170 4.37 -8.13 -19.26
CA SER A 170 5.26 -7.66 -18.18
C SER A 170 6.07 -6.42 -18.49
N THR A 171 6.14 -5.97 -19.74
CA THR A 171 6.96 -4.81 -20.13
C THR A 171 6.22 -3.53 -19.72
N PRO A 172 6.78 -2.72 -18.79
CA PRO A 172 6.13 -1.50 -18.34
C PRO A 172 5.73 -0.59 -19.50
N ARG A 173 4.61 0.11 -19.36
CA ARG A 173 4.13 1.01 -20.40
C ARG A 173 5.16 2.10 -20.70
N SER A 174 5.64 2.16 -21.94
CA SER A 174 6.66 3.11 -22.39
C SER A 174 6.23 3.95 -23.59
N ARG A 175 5.17 3.53 -24.30
CA ARG A 175 4.64 4.20 -25.48
C ARG A 175 3.17 4.62 -25.29
N GLY A 176 2.81 5.73 -25.92
CA GLY A 176 1.45 6.22 -26.03
C GLY A 176 0.67 5.51 -27.13
N LYS A 177 -0.61 5.85 -27.26
CA LYS A 177 -1.51 5.24 -28.26
C LYS A 177 -1.10 5.48 -29.72
N ASP A 178 -0.37 6.55 -29.99
CA ASP A 178 0.18 6.90 -31.30
C ASP A 178 1.55 6.25 -31.57
N GLY A 179 2.07 5.44 -30.63
CA GLY A 179 3.37 4.80 -30.71
C GLY A 179 4.54 5.67 -30.26
N SER A 180 4.32 6.96 -29.96
CA SER A 180 5.37 7.84 -29.46
C SER A 180 5.77 7.44 -28.03
N PRO A 181 7.01 7.73 -27.60
CA PRO A 181 7.40 7.55 -26.20
C PRO A 181 6.48 8.34 -25.26
N LEU A 182 6.12 7.76 -24.12
CA LEU A 182 5.46 8.51 -23.05
C LEU A 182 6.42 9.53 -22.43
N PRO A 183 5.93 10.67 -21.93
CA PRO A 183 6.75 11.61 -21.20
C PRO A 183 7.41 10.94 -20.00
N SER A 184 8.66 11.35 -19.70
CA SER A 184 9.36 10.85 -18.52
C SER A 184 8.55 11.15 -17.25
N PRO A 185 8.48 10.21 -16.28
CA PRO A 185 7.93 10.47 -14.95
C PRO A 185 8.49 11.75 -14.29
N ARG A 186 9.78 12.05 -14.49
CA ARG A 186 10.41 13.26 -13.94
C ARG A 186 9.95 14.53 -14.66
N GLN A 187 9.78 14.47 -15.98
CA GLN A 187 9.24 15.59 -16.76
C GLN A 187 7.80 15.93 -16.31
N ILE A 188 6.96 14.92 -16.10
CA ILE A 188 5.62 15.11 -15.55
C ILE A 188 5.71 15.75 -14.15
N SER A 189 6.58 15.24 -13.28
CA SER A 189 6.76 15.80 -11.93
C SER A 189 7.20 17.27 -11.94
N ASN A 190 8.10 17.67 -12.84
CA ASN A 190 8.55 19.05 -12.98
C ASN A 190 7.45 20.02 -13.42
N LYS A 191 6.54 19.57 -14.29
CA LYS A 191 5.47 20.40 -14.85
C LYS A 191 4.19 20.37 -14.02
N LEU A 192 3.84 19.22 -13.45
CA LEU A 192 2.56 18.99 -12.76
C LEU A 192 2.68 19.03 -11.23
N PHE A 193 3.76 18.53 -10.64
CA PHE A 193 3.84 18.32 -9.18
C PHE A 193 4.66 19.36 -8.44
N ARG A 194 5.15 20.39 -9.13
CA ARG A 194 5.99 21.42 -8.50
C ARG A 194 5.16 22.33 -7.60
N ALA A 195 5.46 22.30 -6.30
CA ALA A 195 5.04 23.33 -5.34
C ALA A 195 6.08 24.47 -5.29
N PRO A 196 5.75 25.72 -5.65
CA PRO A 196 6.57 26.87 -5.26
C PRO A 196 6.43 27.06 -3.73
N ARG A 197 7.54 27.14 -2.98
CA ARG A 197 7.52 27.29 -1.50
C ARG A 197 6.64 28.45 -1.02
N GLU A 198 6.58 29.53 -1.79
CA GLU A 198 5.80 30.74 -1.50
C GLU A 198 4.29 30.58 -1.76
N CYS A 199 3.87 29.49 -2.41
CA CYS A 199 2.49 29.26 -2.85
C CYS A 199 1.87 27.99 -2.25
N THR A 200 2.53 27.34 -1.29
CA THR A 200 2.03 26.09 -0.70
C THR A 200 0.90 26.36 0.28
N GLU A 201 -0.30 25.84 -0.03
CA GLU A 201 -1.50 26.06 0.75
C GLU A 201 -1.73 24.97 1.80
N THR A 202 -2.22 25.36 2.98
CA THR A 202 -2.66 24.41 4.02
C THR A 202 -4.17 24.20 3.98
N ASP A 203 -4.61 23.00 4.34
CA ASP A 203 -6.02 22.69 4.58
C ASP A 203 -6.48 23.25 5.93
N HIS A 204 -7.36 24.25 5.89
CA HIS A 204 -7.90 24.90 7.10
C HIS A 204 -9.00 24.09 7.82
N ALA A 205 -9.45 22.97 7.26
CA ALA A 205 -10.44 22.10 7.88
C ALA A 205 -9.78 20.91 8.59
N ARG A 206 -8.68 20.37 8.04
CA ARG A 206 -8.07 19.10 8.45
C ARG A 206 -6.73 19.28 9.14
N THR A 207 -6.46 18.42 10.11
CA THR A 207 -5.16 18.39 10.78
C THR A 207 -4.19 17.46 10.06
N LEU A 208 -2.89 17.55 10.39
CA LEU A 208 -1.87 16.58 9.95
C LEU A 208 -2.18 15.13 10.35
N MET A 209 -3.11 14.90 11.29
CA MET A 209 -3.55 13.54 11.62
C MET A 209 -4.20 12.81 10.45
N VAL A 210 -4.78 13.52 9.47
CA VAL A 210 -5.30 12.88 8.24
C VAL A 210 -4.16 12.21 7.47
N MET A 211 -3.05 12.91 7.27
CA MET A 211 -1.85 12.35 6.62
C MET A 211 -1.24 11.22 7.47
N ALA A 212 -0.99 11.47 8.75
CA ALA A 212 -0.32 10.52 9.64
C ALA A 212 -1.12 9.22 9.84
N TRP A 213 -2.45 9.30 9.91
CA TRP A 213 -3.32 8.13 10.00
C TRP A 213 -3.45 7.42 8.65
N GLY A 214 -3.56 8.17 7.55
CA GLY A 214 -3.61 7.61 6.20
C GLY A 214 -2.40 6.73 5.91
N GLN A 215 -1.19 7.20 6.19
CA GLN A 215 0.04 6.41 6.05
C GLN A 215 0.04 5.19 6.98
N PHE A 216 -0.36 5.35 8.24
CA PHE A 216 -0.40 4.23 9.20
C PHE A 216 -1.36 3.11 8.76
N ILE A 217 -2.51 3.46 8.19
CA ILE A 217 -3.47 2.48 7.64
C ILE A 217 -2.99 1.91 6.31
N ASP A 218 -2.37 2.69 5.42
CA ASP A 218 -1.73 2.16 4.21
C ASP A 218 -0.75 1.03 4.56
N HIS A 219 0.04 1.25 5.62
CA HIS A 219 1.03 0.30 6.10
C HIS A 219 0.44 -0.94 6.80
N ASP A 220 -0.87 -0.98 7.01
CA ASP A 220 -1.63 -2.15 7.46
C ASP A 220 -2.29 -2.89 6.28
N LEU A 221 -2.45 -2.23 5.12
CA LEU A 221 -3.16 -2.74 3.95
C LEU A 221 -2.23 -3.25 2.85
N ALA A 222 -1.09 -2.59 2.64
CA ALA A 222 -0.17 -2.94 1.58
C ALA A 222 1.31 -2.69 1.88
N HIS A 223 2.13 -3.58 1.35
CA HIS A 223 3.56 -3.42 1.24
C HIS A 223 4.01 -4.17 -0.03
N THR A 224 4.34 -3.43 -1.09
CA THR A 224 4.87 -4.01 -2.33
C THR A 224 6.40 -4.07 -2.26
N PRO A 225 7.02 -5.25 -2.18
CA PRO A 225 8.48 -5.33 -2.23
C PRO A 225 9.01 -5.04 -3.65
N THR A 226 10.23 -4.52 -3.74
CA THR A 226 11.01 -4.50 -4.99
C THR A 226 11.77 -5.81 -5.19
N MET A 227 12.20 -6.09 -6.41
CA MET A 227 13.05 -7.26 -6.67
C MET A 227 14.36 -7.16 -5.86
N LYS A 228 14.65 -8.21 -5.10
CA LYS A 228 15.84 -8.31 -4.25
C LYS A 228 17.09 -8.64 -5.06
N GLY A 229 18.19 -7.93 -4.80
CA GLY A 229 19.51 -8.27 -5.33
C GLY A 229 20.19 -9.38 -4.53
N ASP A 230 21.31 -9.89 -5.05
CA ASP A 230 22.09 -10.94 -4.38
C ASP A 230 22.64 -10.46 -3.03
N GLY A 231 22.59 -11.32 -2.00
CA GLY A 231 23.13 -11.00 -0.67
C GLY A 231 22.55 -9.77 0.03
N ASP A 232 21.27 -9.45 -0.21
CA ASP A 232 20.60 -8.24 0.35
C ASP A 232 21.20 -6.91 -0.13
N VAL A 233 21.87 -6.92 -1.28
CA VAL A 233 22.45 -5.72 -1.89
C VAL A 233 21.43 -5.04 -2.83
N PRO A 234 21.26 -3.71 -2.77
CA PRO A 234 20.40 -2.98 -3.70
C PRO A 234 20.87 -3.10 -5.16
N ILE A 235 19.94 -3.38 -6.07
CA ILE A 235 20.17 -3.43 -7.52
C ILE A 235 20.45 -2.01 -8.05
N THR A 236 21.50 -1.86 -8.87
CA THR A 236 21.85 -0.63 -9.59
C THR A 236 21.22 -0.63 -11.00
N CYS A 237 20.38 0.35 -11.30
CA CYS A 237 19.67 0.48 -12.57
C CYS A 237 20.13 1.67 -13.42
N CYS A 238 21.01 2.51 -12.88
CA CYS A 238 21.60 3.65 -13.56
C CYS A 238 23.07 3.41 -13.92
N GLY A 239 23.46 3.73 -15.16
CA GLY A 239 24.84 3.67 -15.65
C GLY A 239 25.00 2.90 -16.98
N GLU A 240 26.15 3.06 -17.63
CA GLU A 240 26.43 2.43 -18.93
C GLU A 240 26.55 0.90 -18.84
N ASN A 241 27.05 0.38 -17.72
CA ASN A 241 27.27 -1.05 -17.51
C ASN A 241 26.03 -1.83 -17.01
N VAL A 242 24.86 -1.21 -16.98
CA VAL A 242 23.62 -1.79 -16.40
C VAL A 242 22.42 -1.75 -17.34
N GLN A 243 22.67 -1.76 -18.66
CA GLN A 243 21.62 -1.77 -19.68
C GLN A 243 20.86 -3.10 -19.74
N ASN A 244 19.58 -3.05 -20.12
CA ASN A 244 18.72 -4.22 -20.39
C ASN A 244 18.51 -5.20 -19.22
N ARG A 245 18.69 -4.75 -17.97
CA ARG A 245 18.39 -5.57 -16.79
C ARG A 245 16.87 -5.73 -16.60
N PRO A 246 16.32 -6.96 -16.53
CA PRO A 246 14.86 -7.16 -16.43
C PRO A 246 14.26 -6.66 -15.10
N GLN A 247 15.10 -6.45 -14.08
CA GLN A 247 14.70 -5.90 -12.77
C GLN A 247 14.62 -4.37 -12.76
N CYS A 248 15.11 -3.71 -13.82
CA CYS A 248 15.29 -2.26 -13.86
C CYS A 248 14.26 -1.57 -14.74
N PHE A 249 13.83 -0.38 -14.31
CA PHE A 249 13.02 0.54 -15.12
C PHE A 249 13.38 1.99 -14.75
N PRO A 250 14.63 2.41 -15.00
CA PRO A 250 15.16 3.69 -14.53
C PRO A 250 14.35 4.86 -15.10
N ILE A 251 14.23 5.93 -14.30
CA ILE A 251 13.50 7.13 -14.70
C ILE A 251 14.48 8.07 -15.39
N SER A 252 14.26 8.34 -16.68
CA SER A 252 15.07 9.31 -17.43
C SER A 252 14.91 10.72 -16.89
N ILE A 253 16.01 11.42 -16.68
CA ILE A 253 16.01 12.81 -16.22
C ILE A 253 16.25 13.72 -17.44
N PRO A 254 15.40 14.72 -17.71
CA PRO A 254 15.62 15.68 -18.80
C PRO A 254 16.94 16.44 -18.66
N SER A 255 17.58 16.78 -19.77
CA SER A 255 18.86 17.52 -19.76
C SER A 255 18.76 18.94 -19.19
N ASP A 256 17.55 19.50 -19.19
CA ASP A 256 17.20 20.80 -18.64
C ASP A 256 16.54 20.71 -17.25
N ASP A 257 16.69 19.58 -16.53
CA ASP A 257 16.12 19.41 -15.20
C ASP A 257 16.65 20.48 -14.23
N PRO A 258 15.77 21.17 -13.48
CA PRO A 258 16.18 22.29 -12.64
C PRO A 258 16.88 21.88 -11.34
N HIS A 259 16.92 20.59 -11.01
CA HIS A 259 17.47 20.10 -9.74
C HIS A 259 18.48 18.97 -9.89
N PHE A 260 18.21 18.00 -10.77
CA PHE A 260 19.08 16.83 -10.95
C PHE A 260 20.00 17.01 -12.14
N ASN A 261 21.31 16.88 -11.92
CA ASN A 261 22.33 16.89 -12.98
C ASN A 261 22.64 15.50 -13.56
N ASP A 262 22.08 14.44 -12.96
CA ASP A 262 22.21 13.06 -13.43
C ASP A 262 21.28 12.82 -14.64
N THR A 263 21.56 11.82 -15.49
CA THR A 263 20.70 11.49 -16.65
C THR A 263 19.59 10.49 -16.33
N CYS A 264 19.66 9.85 -15.16
CA CYS A 264 18.67 8.88 -14.72
C CYS A 264 18.53 8.85 -13.20
N MET A 265 17.35 8.44 -12.74
CA MET A 265 17.04 8.15 -11.35
C MET A 265 16.79 6.65 -11.18
N GLU A 266 17.37 6.09 -10.12
CA GLU A 266 17.31 4.67 -9.78
C GLU A 266 15.87 4.20 -9.58
N PHE A 267 15.48 3.12 -10.27
CA PHE A 267 14.17 2.51 -10.09
C PHE A 267 14.24 1.00 -10.35
N VAL A 268 14.02 0.23 -9.29
CA VAL A 268 13.90 -1.22 -9.31
C VAL A 268 12.41 -1.59 -9.35
N ARG A 269 12.08 -2.51 -10.26
CA ARG A 269 10.72 -3.02 -10.45
C ARG A 269 10.22 -3.76 -9.22
N SER A 270 8.91 -3.71 -8.99
CA SER A 270 8.25 -4.44 -7.92
C SER A 270 8.35 -5.94 -8.15
N ALA A 271 8.55 -6.72 -7.09
CA ALA A 271 8.70 -8.17 -7.19
C ALA A 271 7.44 -8.81 -7.81
N PRO A 272 7.58 -9.67 -8.84
CA PRO A 272 6.45 -10.24 -9.54
C PRO A 272 5.75 -11.32 -8.72
N SER A 273 4.54 -11.70 -9.10
CA SER A 273 3.81 -12.88 -8.59
C SER A 273 3.07 -13.52 -9.76
N PRO A 274 2.83 -14.84 -9.75
CA PRO A 274 1.79 -15.41 -10.58
C PRO A 274 0.42 -14.81 -10.20
N PRO A 275 -0.53 -14.68 -11.14
CA PRO A 275 -1.88 -14.17 -10.87
C PRO A 275 -2.75 -15.01 -9.93
N GLY A 276 -3.95 -14.48 -9.67
CA GLY A 276 -5.01 -15.15 -8.92
C GLY A 276 -4.68 -15.24 -7.43
N ASP A 277 -4.48 -16.45 -6.95
CA ASP A 277 -4.02 -16.76 -5.59
C ASP A 277 -2.50 -17.00 -5.50
N GLY A 278 -1.75 -16.69 -6.57
CA GLY A 278 -0.32 -16.95 -6.69
C GLY A 278 -0.01 -18.26 -7.42
N CYS A 279 -1.01 -18.91 -8.02
CA CYS A 279 -0.90 -20.26 -8.57
C CYS A 279 -1.40 -20.38 -10.02
N GLN A 280 -1.70 -19.26 -10.68
CA GLN A 280 -2.29 -19.24 -12.03
C GLN A 280 -1.28 -18.69 -13.02
N LEU A 281 -1.42 -19.06 -14.31
CA LEU A 281 -0.59 -18.50 -15.38
C LEU A 281 -1.25 -17.25 -15.97
N GLY A 282 -0.51 -16.16 -16.08
CA GLY A 282 -0.98 -14.93 -16.72
C GLY A 282 -0.02 -13.74 -16.58
N PRO A 283 -0.45 -12.53 -16.98
CA PRO A 283 0.38 -11.33 -16.96
C PRO A 283 0.98 -11.05 -15.57
N ARG A 284 2.05 -10.26 -15.53
CA ARG A 284 2.79 -9.92 -14.31
C ARG A 284 1.85 -9.28 -13.28
N GLU A 285 1.74 -9.92 -12.12
CA GLU A 285 1.17 -9.31 -10.93
C GLU A 285 2.26 -8.92 -9.93
N GLN A 286 1.92 -8.07 -8.96
CA GLN A 286 2.84 -7.64 -7.90
C GLN A 286 2.40 -8.21 -6.55
N ILE A 287 3.38 -8.52 -5.70
CA ILE A 287 3.14 -9.10 -4.37
C ILE A 287 2.63 -8.02 -3.41
N ASN A 288 1.68 -8.38 -2.55
CA ASN A 288 1.49 -7.73 -1.26
C ASN A 288 2.09 -8.62 -0.16
N GLN A 289 3.18 -8.20 0.50
CA GLN A 289 3.89 -9.03 1.49
C GLN A 289 3.34 -8.88 2.93
N ILE A 290 2.22 -8.17 3.09
CA ILE A 290 1.47 -8.04 4.34
C ILE A 290 -0.01 -8.37 4.10
N THR A 291 -0.79 -8.59 5.16
CA THR A 291 -2.22 -8.84 4.97
C THR A 291 -2.92 -7.61 4.41
N SER A 292 -4.07 -7.81 3.76
CA SER A 292 -4.89 -6.70 3.27
C SER A 292 -5.90 -6.20 4.30
N PHE A 293 -6.03 -6.84 5.46
CA PHE A 293 -7.06 -6.50 6.44
C PHE A 293 -6.60 -5.34 7.33
N ILE A 294 -7.55 -4.53 7.80
CA ILE A 294 -7.29 -3.61 8.91
C ILE A 294 -7.36 -4.44 10.19
N ASP A 295 -6.25 -5.07 10.55
CA ASP A 295 -6.15 -6.03 11.65
C ASP A 295 -4.97 -5.76 12.60
N GLY A 296 -4.23 -4.68 12.36
CA GLY A 296 -3.09 -4.26 13.15
C GLY A 296 -1.81 -5.02 12.84
N GLY A 297 -1.65 -5.59 11.65
CA GLY A 297 -0.38 -6.07 11.11
C GLY A 297 0.80 -5.11 11.30
N SER A 298 0.58 -3.79 11.24
CA SER A 298 1.62 -2.79 11.58
C SER A 298 2.09 -2.85 13.04
N VAL A 299 1.26 -3.37 13.95
CA VAL A 299 1.55 -3.56 15.38
C VAL A 299 2.06 -4.98 15.65
N TYR A 300 1.44 -6.00 15.06
CA TYR A 300 1.64 -7.41 15.40
C TYR A 300 2.57 -8.18 14.47
N GLY A 301 2.84 -7.65 13.29
CA GLY A 301 3.51 -8.35 12.20
C GLY A 301 2.54 -9.23 11.41
N ASN A 302 3.06 -9.79 10.32
CA ASN A 302 2.30 -10.58 9.35
C ASN A 302 2.83 -12.03 9.23
N SER A 303 3.65 -12.46 10.19
CA SER A 303 4.20 -13.82 10.26
C SER A 303 4.30 -14.29 11.71
N ALA A 304 4.22 -15.60 11.92
CA ALA A 304 4.31 -16.18 13.26
C ALA A 304 5.66 -15.85 13.93
N LYS A 305 6.75 -15.80 13.14
CA LYS A 305 8.08 -15.40 13.59
C LYS A 305 8.08 -13.98 14.14
N LYS A 306 7.55 -13.01 13.37
CA LYS A 306 7.53 -11.61 13.80
C LYS A 306 6.62 -11.38 15.02
N MET A 307 5.47 -12.04 15.05
CA MET A 307 4.57 -12.01 16.21
C MET A 307 5.25 -12.55 17.48
N ALA A 308 5.98 -13.67 17.38
CA ALA A 308 6.69 -14.26 18.51
C ALA A 308 7.84 -13.36 19.02
N GLU A 309 8.52 -12.67 18.10
CA GLU A 309 9.58 -11.69 18.41
C GLU A 309 9.03 -10.50 19.23
N LEU A 310 7.87 -9.97 18.83
CA LEU A 310 7.28 -8.76 19.43
C LEU A 310 6.46 -9.03 20.69
N LYS A 311 6.05 -10.29 20.94
CA LYS A 311 5.21 -10.67 22.08
C LYS A 311 6.03 -11.03 23.32
N ASN A 312 5.57 -10.62 24.49
CA ASN A 312 5.98 -11.20 25.77
C ASN A 312 5.11 -12.43 26.06
N LYS A 313 5.71 -13.63 25.91
CA LYS A 313 4.99 -14.91 26.05
C LYS A 313 4.39 -15.15 27.44
N TYR A 314 4.93 -14.51 28.49
CA TYR A 314 4.51 -14.74 29.87
C TYR A 314 3.37 -13.84 30.30
N THR A 315 3.23 -12.64 29.73
CA THR A 315 2.23 -11.65 30.17
C THR A 315 1.08 -11.49 29.19
N GLY A 316 1.30 -11.84 27.91
CA GLY A 316 0.37 -11.56 26.82
C GLY A 316 0.47 -10.13 26.31
N GLN A 317 1.38 -9.32 26.85
CA GLN A 317 1.67 -7.96 26.40
C GLN A 317 2.65 -7.98 25.21
N MET A 318 2.69 -6.89 24.45
CA MET A 318 3.75 -6.58 23.51
C MET A 318 5.02 -6.18 24.28
N ARG A 319 6.19 -6.53 23.75
CA ARG A 319 7.49 -6.12 24.30
C ARG A 319 7.66 -4.60 24.13
N THR A 320 8.26 -3.99 25.14
CA THR A 320 8.64 -2.57 25.16
C THR A 320 10.03 -2.42 25.74
N SER A 321 10.71 -1.33 25.42
CA SER A 321 11.99 -0.95 26.01
C SER A 321 11.81 0.06 27.16
N ALA A 322 12.92 0.56 27.72
CA ALA A 322 12.90 1.58 28.76
C ALA A 322 12.08 2.82 28.34
N GLY A 323 11.37 3.43 29.28
CA GLY A 323 10.46 4.54 28.98
C GLY A 323 9.17 4.14 28.27
N ASN A 324 8.83 2.84 28.26
CA ASN A 324 7.65 2.30 27.58
C ASN A 324 7.66 2.68 26.08
N LEU A 325 8.83 2.56 25.45
CA LEU A 325 9.07 2.78 24.02
C LEU A 325 9.00 1.45 23.27
N LEU A 326 9.00 1.51 21.93
CA LEU A 326 9.13 0.31 21.10
C LEU A 326 10.47 -0.40 21.38
N PRO A 327 10.55 -1.73 21.22
CA PRO A 327 11.79 -2.46 21.39
C PRO A 327 12.84 -2.01 20.33
N PRO A 328 14.14 -2.11 20.64
CA PRO A 328 15.19 -1.91 19.65
C PRO A 328 15.17 -3.00 18.58
N ALA A 329 15.47 -2.63 17.33
CA ALA A 329 15.69 -3.57 16.25
C ALA A 329 17.12 -4.13 16.35
N VAL A 330 17.26 -5.46 16.20
CA VAL A 330 18.56 -6.15 16.28
C VAL A 330 19.50 -5.72 15.14
N ASN A 331 18.96 -5.65 13.91
CA ASN A 331 19.64 -5.16 12.71
C ASN A 331 18.83 -4.02 12.10
N GLY A 332 18.48 -3.02 12.91
CA GLY A 332 17.67 -1.90 12.46
C GLY A 332 18.44 -1.01 11.49
N THR A 333 17.78 -0.61 10.41
CA THR A 333 18.31 0.38 9.47
C THR A 333 17.56 1.69 9.67
N CYS A 334 18.24 2.65 10.29
CA CYS A 334 17.77 4.00 10.52
C CYS A 334 18.98 4.93 10.68
N GLU A 335 18.75 6.24 10.63
CA GLU A 335 19.76 7.26 10.87
C GLU A 335 19.73 7.66 12.34
N LEU A 336 20.88 7.51 13.00
CA LEU A 336 21.08 7.90 14.38
C LEU A 336 22.28 8.85 14.46
N PRO A 337 22.24 9.89 15.32
CA PRO A 337 23.40 10.69 15.62
C PRO A 337 24.58 9.83 16.12
N ALA A 338 25.81 10.24 15.80
CA ALA A 338 27.00 9.60 16.35
C ALA A 338 26.98 9.66 17.89
N ASN A 339 27.42 8.59 18.55
CA ASN A 339 27.50 8.48 20.01
C ASN A 339 26.17 8.61 20.77
N THR A 340 25.02 8.37 20.11
CA THR A 340 23.73 8.27 20.83
C THR A 340 23.52 6.89 21.47
N THR A 341 22.71 6.86 22.54
CA THR A 341 22.17 5.62 23.13
C THR A 341 20.77 5.26 22.59
N ASP A 342 20.27 6.05 21.64
CA ASP A 342 19.04 5.79 20.92
C ASP A 342 19.20 4.63 19.93
N PHE A 343 18.09 4.16 19.37
CA PHE A 343 18.06 2.93 18.60
C PHE A 343 16.98 2.99 17.50
N CYS A 344 17.17 2.19 16.46
CA CYS A 344 16.10 1.95 15.49
C CYS A 344 14.96 1.18 16.15
N GLN A 345 13.73 1.67 15.95
CA GLN A 345 12.55 1.06 16.54
C GLN A 345 12.18 -0.24 15.80
N ASN A 346 11.60 -1.17 16.54
CA ASN A 346 11.11 -2.44 16.02
C ASN A 346 9.60 -2.58 16.25
N ALA A 347 8.86 -2.88 15.18
CA ALA A 347 7.40 -3.02 15.19
C ALA A 347 6.93 -4.12 14.22
N GLY A 348 5.62 -4.26 14.03
CA GLY A 348 5.02 -5.23 13.12
C GLY A 348 5.34 -4.97 11.64
N ASP A 349 5.45 -3.70 11.25
CA ASP A 349 5.88 -3.27 9.91
C ASP A 349 7.31 -2.69 9.95
N SER A 350 8.09 -2.95 8.91
CA SER A 350 9.50 -2.56 8.81
C SER A 350 9.70 -1.06 8.54
N ARG A 351 8.68 -0.36 8.05
CA ARG A 351 8.72 1.06 7.72
C ARG A 351 8.49 1.96 8.95
N VAL A 352 8.40 1.40 10.16
CA VAL A 352 8.16 2.13 11.43
C VAL A 352 9.07 3.35 11.65
N ASN A 353 10.32 3.30 11.16
CA ASN A 353 11.30 4.38 11.33
C ASN A 353 11.27 5.43 10.21
N GLU A 354 10.42 5.27 9.18
CA GLU A 354 10.42 6.14 7.99
C GLU A 354 10.30 7.62 8.36
N VAL A 355 9.36 7.96 9.24
CA VAL A 355 9.14 9.31 9.75
C VAL A 355 8.68 9.26 11.22
N PRO A 356 9.01 10.26 12.06
CA PRO A 356 8.76 10.18 13.51
C PRO A 356 7.28 10.02 13.90
N PHE A 357 6.35 10.66 13.19
CA PHE A 357 4.92 10.57 13.52
C PHE A 357 4.34 9.18 13.21
N LEU A 358 4.85 8.48 12.19
CA LEU A 358 4.51 7.08 11.91
C LEU A 358 4.98 6.19 13.07
N GLY A 359 6.24 6.33 13.50
CA GLY A 359 6.76 5.65 14.69
C GLY A 359 5.95 5.94 15.97
N GLY A 360 5.42 7.17 16.09
CA GLY A 360 4.50 7.58 17.14
C GLY A 360 3.18 6.81 17.13
N ASN A 361 2.58 6.59 15.96
CA ASN A 361 1.35 5.79 15.80
C ASN A 361 1.60 4.30 16.13
N HIS A 362 2.72 3.73 15.70
CA HIS A 362 3.11 2.36 16.11
C HIS A 362 3.22 2.25 17.63
N LEU A 363 3.93 3.19 18.27
CA LEU A 363 4.09 3.23 19.72
C LEU A 363 2.74 3.37 20.45
N MET A 364 1.85 4.23 19.96
CA MET A 364 0.52 4.43 20.52
C MET A 364 -0.27 3.12 20.62
N PHE A 365 -0.30 2.32 19.56
CA PHE A 365 -1.07 1.08 19.57
C PHE A 365 -0.39 -0.08 20.32
N VAL A 366 0.93 -0.11 20.41
CA VAL A 366 1.64 -1.02 21.33
C VAL A 366 1.30 -0.71 22.78
N ARG A 367 1.28 0.58 23.15
CA ARG A 367 0.86 1.03 24.49
C ARG A 367 -0.61 0.70 24.77
N GLU A 368 -1.49 0.91 23.78
CA GLU A 368 -2.91 0.60 23.92
C GLU A 368 -3.15 -0.90 24.08
N HIS A 369 -2.45 -1.76 23.32
CA HIS A 369 -2.50 -3.21 23.52
C HIS A 369 -2.12 -3.57 24.96
N ASN A 370 -0.99 -3.05 25.46
CA ASN A 370 -0.52 -3.36 26.81
C ASN A 370 -1.50 -2.84 27.88
N ARG A 371 -2.13 -1.68 27.65
CA ARG A 371 -3.20 -1.15 28.51
C ARG A 371 -4.41 -2.08 28.52
N ILE A 372 -4.88 -2.53 27.36
CA ILE A 372 -6.00 -3.46 27.22
C ILE A 372 -5.70 -4.78 27.92
N VAL A 373 -4.51 -5.37 27.75
CA VAL A 373 -4.12 -6.62 28.43
C VAL A 373 -4.20 -6.47 29.95
N ARG A 374 -3.74 -5.34 30.50
CA ARG A 374 -3.83 -5.06 31.94
C ARG A 374 -5.28 -4.93 32.41
N GLU A 375 -6.14 -4.24 31.66
CA GLU A 375 -7.55 -4.11 32.04
C GLU A 375 -8.30 -5.44 31.91
N LEU A 376 -8.04 -6.22 30.85
CA LEU A 376 -8.61 -7.57 30.69
C LEU A 376 -8.18 -8.49 31.83
N ARG A 377 -6.91 -8.45 32.27
CA ARG A 377 -6.43 -9.26 33.40
C ARG A 377 -7.22 -8.99 34.69
N LYS A 378 -7.64 -7.75 34.94
CA LYS A 378 -8.43 -7.39 36.14
C LYS A 378 -9.82 -8.04 36.14
N VAL A 379 -10.46 -8.12 34.98
CA VAL A 379 -11.81 -8.70 34.84
C VAL A 379 -11.78 -10.20 34.51
N GLN A 380 -10.64 -10.70 34.05
CA GLN A 380 -10.38 -12.09 33.64
C GLN A 380 -9.06 -12.62 34.21
N PRO A 381 -8.98 -12.83 35.53
CA PRO A 381 -7.72 -13.22 36.18
C PRO A 381 -7.24 -14.62 35.77
N ARG A 382 -8.14 -15.51 35.31
CA ARG A 382 -7.85 -16.89 34.91
C ARG A 382 -7.42 -17.05 33.44
N TRP A 383 -7.51 -16.00 32.62
CA TRP A 383 -7.12 -16.12 31.22
C TRP A 383 -5.62 -16.31 31.08
N SER A 384 -5.23 -17.23 30.19
CA SER A 384 -3.84 -17.43 29.82
C SER A 384 -3.29 -16.20 29.10
N SER A 385 -1.96 -16.05 29.13
CA SER A 385 -1.27 -14.97 28.42
C SER A 385 -1.52 -15.00 26.92
N LEU A 386 -1.73 -16.18 26.34
CA LEU A 386 -2.13 -16.31 24.93
C LEU A 386 -3.55 -15.78 24.69
N LYS A 387 -4.52 -16.12 25.55
CA LYS A 387 -5.90 -15.65 25.44
C LYS A 387 -5.97 -14.13 25.57
N LEU A 388 -5.26 -13.55 26.55
CA LEU A 388 -5.17 -12.11 26.74
C LEU A 388 -4.58 -11.39 25.54
N TYR A 389 -3.50 -11.93 24.98
CA TYR A 389 -2.88 -11.39 23.77
C TYR A 389 -3.86 -11.38 22.59
N GLN A 390 -4.56 -12.49 22.34
CA GLN A 390 -5.49 -12.59 21.21
C GLN A 390 -6.72 -11.72 21.39
N GLU A 391 -7.27 -11.60 22.60
CA GLU A 391 -8.39 -10.72 22.89
C GLU A 391 -8.00 -9.24 22.77
N ALA A 392 -6.82 -8.85 23.26
CA ALA A 392 -6.29 -7.50 23.07
C ALA A 392 -6.03 -7.20 21.59
N ARG A 393 -5.44 -8.14 20.84
CA ARG A 393 -5.26 -8.03 19.38
C ARG A 393 -6.60 -7.85 18.66
N LYS A 394 -7.62 -8.63 19.01
CA LYS A 394 -8.97 -8.52 18.45
C LYS A 394 -9.59 -7.15 18.72
N ILE A 395 -9.47 -6.62 19.95
CA ILE A 395 -9.96 -5.28 20.30
C ILE A 395 -9.20 -4.18 19.55
N ILE A 396 -7.88 -4.30 19.39
CA ILE A 396 -7.07 -3.33 18.64
C ILE A 396 -7.48 -3.32 17.17
N GLY A 397 -7.65 -4.47 16.52
CA GLY A 397 -8.17 -4.53 15.15
C GLY A 397 -9.54 -3.85 15.03
N ALA A 398 -10.43 -4.07 16.00
CA ALA A 398 -11.73 -3.39 16.03
C ALA A 398 -11.62 -1.88 16.22
N LEU A 399 -10.68 -1.38 17.04
CA LEU A 399 -10.43 0.05 17.22
C LEU A 399 -9.87 0.69 15.96
N LEU A 400 -8.97 0.01 15.24
CA LEU A 400 -8.44 0.47 13.94
C LEU A 400 -9.58 0.57 12.92
N GLN A 401 -10.40 -0.48 12.78
CA GLN A 401 -11.57 -0.48 11.90
C GLN A 401 -12.57 0.63 12.28
N GLN A 402 -12.87 0.77 13.57
CA GLN A 402 -13.78 1.80 14.09
C GLN A 402 -13.28 3.22 13.78
N VAL A 403 -12.02 3.54 14.10
CA VAL A 403 -11.47 4.88 13.84
C VAL A 403 -11.41 5.15 12.34
N THR A 404 -10.95 4.18 11.55
CA THR A 404 -10.82 4.35 10.10
C THR A 404 -12.17 4.64 9.45
N TYR A 405 -13.21 3.86 9.73
CA TYR A 405 -14.51 4.04 9.06
C TYR A 405 -15.39 5.11 9.69
N ARG A 406 -15.24 5.41 11.00
CA ARG A 406 -16.08 6.40 11.69
C ARG A 406 -15.52 7.81 11.65
N GLU A 407 -14.20 7.95 11.54
CA GLU A 407 -13.53 9.24 11.73
C GLU A 407 -12.66 9.60 10.51
N PHE A 408 -11.80 8.69 10.04
CA PHE A 408 -10.90 8.98 8.91
C PHE A 408 -11.61 9.02 7.55
N LEU A 409 -12.36 7.98 7.16
CA LEU A 409 -13.05 7.99 5.86
C LEU A 409 -13.99 9.19 5.71
N PRO A 410 -14.75 9.62 6.74
CA PRO A 410 -15.53 10.86 6.66
C PRO A 410 -14.73 12.16 6.63
N SER A 411 -13.44 12.16 6.96
CA SER A 411 -12.60 13.34 6.78
C SER A 411 -12.14 13.48 5.33
N ILE A 412 -12.00 12.38 4.58
CA ILE A 412 -11.51 12.39 3.19
C ILE A 412 -12.58 12.18 2.11
N LEU A 413 -13.73 11.55 2.43
CA LEU A 413 -14.84 11.29 1.51
C LEU A 413 -16.09 12.07 1.91
N ARG A 414 -16.91 12.43 0.92
CA ARG A 414 -18.20 13.07 1.19
C ARG A 414 -19.20 12.10 1.79
N LYS A 415 -20.20 12.65 2.46
CA LYS A 415 -21.32 11.89 3.01
C LYS A 415 -22.01 11.00 1.98
N GLN A 416 -22.20 11.49 0.75
CA GLN A 416 -22.84 10.77 -0.35
C GLN A 416 -22.01 9.56 -0.80
N ASP A 417 -20.69 9.71 -0.88
CA ASP A 417 -19.79 8.63 -1.28
C ASP A 417 -19.74 7.53 -0.20
N LEU A 418 -19.72 7.91 1.08
CA LEU A 418 -19.84 6.97 2.20
C LEU A 418 -21.15 6.16 2.16
N GLU A 419 -22.26 6.80 1.75
CA GLU A 419 -23.56 6.13 1.59
C GLU A 419 -23.58 5.20 0.38
N LYS A 420 -23.14 5.69 -0.79
CA LYS A 420 -23.03 4.94 -2.05
C LYS A 420 -22.23 3.66 -1.86
N HIS A 421 -21.11 3.73 -1.13
CA HIS A 421 -20.22 2.60 -0.90
C HIS A 421 -20.52 1.82 0.40
N LYS A 422 -21.62 2.12 1.11
CA LYS A 422 -22.04 1.43 2.35
C LYS A 422 -20.97 1.43 3.46
N LEU A 423 -20.20 2.51 3.55
CA LEU A 423 -19.08 2.66 4.48
C LEU A 423 -19.51 3.19 5.85
N LYS A 424 -20.72 3.72 5.96
CA LYS A 424 -21.26 4.17 7.25
C LYS A 424 -21.46 2.99 8.21
N LEU A 425 -20.88 3.14 9.39
CA LEU A 425 -21.01 2.18 10.48
C LEU A 425 -22.38 2.25 11.13
N ARG A 426 -22.80 1.16 11.77
CA ARG A 426 -24.04 1.15 12.55
C ARG A 426 -23.82 1.84 13.90
N ASN A 427 -24.88 2.47 14.40
CA ASN A 427 -24.86 3.04 15.76
C ASN A 427 -25.23 2.02 16.84
N TRP A 428 -25.95 0.95 16.48
CA TRP A 428 -26.39 -0.11 17.37
C TRP A 428 -26.55 -1.44 16.61
N GLY A 429 -26.57 -2.56 17.35
CA GLY A 429 -26.78 -3.90 16.80
C GLY A 429 -25.56 -4.45 16.04
N PHE A 430 -25.73 -5.60 15.40
CA PHE A 430 -24.71 -6.22 14.55
C PHE A 430 -24.82 -5.78 13.09
N SER A 431 -23.71 -5.92 12.36
CA SER A 431 -23.70 -6.00 10.90
C SER A 431 -23.81 -7.45 10.45
N ASN A 432 -24.37 -7.66 9.26
CA ASN A 432 -24.29 -8.93 8.52
C ASN A 432 -23.70 -8.63 7.13
N SER A 433 -22.63 -7.83 7.09
CA SER A 433 -22.05 -7.33 5.85
C SER A 433 -21.13 -8.32 5.15
N TYR A 434 -20.67 -9.36 5.87
CA TYR A 434 -19.75 -10.34 5.30
C TYR A 434 -20.35 -11.03 4.07
N ASN A 435 -19.60 -10.97 2.96
CA ASN A 435 -19.90 -11.61 1.70
C ASN A 435 -18.66 -12.39 1.24
N CYS A 436 -18.75 -13.73 1.27
CA CYS A 436 -17.65 -14.61 0.88
C CYS A 436 -17.29 -14.58 -0.61
N SER A 437 -18.09 -13.92 -1.46
CA SER A 437 -17.78 -13.72 -2.88
C SER A 437 -17.00 -12.44 -3.14
N LEU A 438 -16.82 -11.57 -2.13
CA LEU A 438 -15.99 -10.37 -2.25
C LEU A 438 -14.55 -10.67 -1.86
N ASN A 439 -13.61 -10.27 -2.70
CA ASN A 439 -12.19 -10.40 -2.43
C ASN A 439 -11.67 -9.17 -1.66
N PRO A 440 -11.34 -9.29 -0.35
CA PRO A 440 -10.84 -8.19 0.47
C PRO A 440 -9.40 -7.76 0.15
N GLY A 441 -8.70 -8.46 -0.75
CA GLY A 441 -7.31 -8.13 -1.09
C GLY A 441 -7.15 -6.68 -1.56
N THR A 442 -6.07 -6.03 -1.12
CA THR A 442 -5.76 -4.64 -1.52
C THR A 442 -5.48 -4.58 -3.01
N LYS A 443 -6.29 -3.80 -3.71
CA LYS A 443 -6.29 -3.80 -5.18
C LYS A 443 -5.09 -3.02 -5.69
N ASN A 444 -4.53 -3.47 -6.80
CA ASN A 444 -3.27 -2.94 -7.34
C ASN A 444 -3.34 -1.42 -7.56
N VAL A 445 -4.40 -0.92 -8.22
CA VAL A 445 -4.61 0.52 -8.46
C VAL A 445 -4.74 1.34 -7.17
N PHE A 446 -5.32 0.75 -6.11
CA PHE A 446 -5.48 1.43 -4.83
C PHE A 446 -4.11 1.71 -4.21
N ASN A 447 -3.24 0.70 -4.15
CA ASN A 447 -1.91 0.79 -3.56
C ASN A 447 -0.89 1.52 -4.45
N ALA A 448 -0.85 1.22 -5.74
CA ALA A 448 0.15 1.76 -6.65
C ALA A 448 -0.12 3.20 -7.11
N ALA A 449 -1.34 3.71 -6.95
CA ALA A 449 -1.70 5.07 -7.35
C ALA A 449 -2.61 5.78 -6.34
N VAL A 450 -3.82 5.27 -6.08
CA VAL A 450 -4.89 6.08 -5.50
C VAL A 450 -4.64 6.48 -4.05
N PHE A 451 -4.27 5.55 -3.18
CA PHE A 451 -4.06 5.84 -1.75
C PHE A 451 -2.75 6.60 -1.48
N ARG A 452 -1.97 6.87 -2.53
CA ARG A 452 -0.79 7.75 -2.50
C ARG A 452 -1.13 9.23 -2.57
N PHE A 453 -2.42 9.60 -2.62
CA PHE A 453 -2.84 11.00 -2.48
C PHE A 453 -2.27 11.63 -1.20
N GLY A 454 -2.02 10.83 -0.16
CA GLY A 454 -1.42 11.31 1.09
C GLY A 454 -0.04 11.94 0.92
N HIS A 455 0.65 11.69 -0.19
CA HIS A 455 1.94 12.31 -0.49
C HIS A 455 1.85 13.83 -0.71
N SER A 456 0.70 14.37 -1.14
CA SER A 456 0.47 15.82 -1.22
C SER A 456 0.18 16.44 0.15
N LEU A 457 -0.12 15.63 1.16
CA LEU A 457 -0.47 16.09 2.51
C LEU A 457 0.76 16.22 3.42
N ILE A 458 1.95 15.86 2.92
CA ILE A 458 3.21 15.86 3.68
C ILE A 458 3.61 17.33 3.96
N PRO A 459 3.88 17.71 5.22
CA PRO A 459 4.22 19.09 5.57
C PRO A 459 5.67 19.43 5.20
N LEU A 460 5.94 20.74 5.09
CA LEU A 460 7.29 21.31 4.95
C LEU A 460 8.21 20.92 6.11
N ASP A 461 7.70 21.06 7.34
CA ASP A 461 8.47 20.90 8.56
C ASP A 461 7.71 20.08 9.60
N LEU A 462 8.48 19.36 10.42
CA LEU A 462 8.01 18.72 11.64
C LEU A 462 8.36 19.57 12.84
N ALA A 463 7.37 19.95 13.64
CA ALA A 463 7.58 20.68 14.90
C ALA A 463 7.05 19.91 16.11
N TYR A 464 7.33 20.46 17.30
CA TYR A 464 6.89 19.92 18.59
C TYR A 464 6.22 21.04 19.36
N LEU A 465 4.96 20.82 19.73
CA LEU A 465 4.17 21.82 20.44
C LEU A 465 4.18 21.50 21.93
N LEU A 466 4.57 22.46 22.77
CA LEU A 466 4.60 22.30 24.23
C LEU A 466 3.17 22.32 24.82
N TYR A 467 3.08 22.16 26.14
CA TYR A 467 1.81 21.93 26.83
C TYR A 467 0.86 23.14 26.80
N ASP A 468 1.40 24.35 26.60
CA ASP A 468 0.62 25.58 26.47
C ASP A 468 -0.06 25.74 25.10
N PHE A 469 0.19 24.83 24.15
CA PHE A 469 -0.30 24.88 22.77
C PHE A 469 0.10 26.17 22.01
N MET A 470 1.12 26.87 22.49
CA MET A 470 1.62 28.11 21.91
C MET A 470 3.12 28.05 21.66
N SER A 471 3.87 27.46 22.58
CA SER A 471 5.32 27.38 22.48
C SER A 471 5.73 26.21 21.60
N HIS A 472 6.54 26.50 20.58
CA HIS A 472 7.11 25.51 19.68
C HIS A 472 8.58 25.28 20.00
N LEU A 473 9.03 24.02 19.97
CA LEU A 473 10.46 23.75 19.79
C LEU A 473 10.84 23.99 18.33
N ASN A 474 12.13 24.16 18.05
CA ASN A 474 12.65 24.30 16.69
C ASN A 474 12.08 23.22 15.77
N SER A 475 11.53 23.66 14.65
CA SER A 475 11.05 22.78 13.59
C SER A 475 12.24 22.09 12.89
N THR A 476 11.95 20.97 12.24
CA THR A 476 12.91 20.19 11.46
C THR A 476 12.34 20.00 10.05
N PRO A 477 13.05 20.40 8.99
CA PRO A 477 12.62 20.17 7.61
C PRO A 477 12.34 18.69 7.38
N ILE A 478 11.23 18.38 6.69
CA ILE A 478 10.74 17.00 6.60
C ILE A 478 11.78 16.05 5.98
N GLU A 479 12.58 16.52 5.02
CA GLU A 479 13.68 15.77 4.40
C GLU A 479 14.73 15.29 5.42
N SER A 480 14.91 16.04 6.52
CA SER A 480 15.85 15.71 7.60
C SER A 480 15.25 14.80 8.67
N THR A 481 13.97 14.43 8.52
CA THR A 481 13.27 13.54 9.46
C THR A 481 13.25 12.08 9.00
N PHE A 482 13.55 11.83 7.72
CA PHE A 482 13.47 10.50 7.16
C PHE A 482 14.42 9.53 7.85
N MET A 483 13.91 8.35 8.21
CA MET A 483 14.67 7.30 8.86
C MET A 483 15.26 7.70 10.21
N ASN A 484 14.81 8.78 10.86
CA ASN A 484 15.46 9.36 12.04
C ASN A 484 14.62 9.22 13.34
N PRO A 485 14.62 8.06 14.01
CA PRO A 485 13.81 7.82 15.20
C PRO A 485 14.30 8.61 16.43
N HIS A 486 15.52 9.18 16.41
CA HIS A 486 16.03 10.06 17.48
C HIS A 486 15.07 11.23 17.75
N LEU A 487 14.40 11.73 16.71
CA LEU A 487 13.41 12.79 16.80
C LEU A 487 12.19 12.41 17.67
N LEU A 488 11.91 11.11 17.82
CA LEU A 488 10.80 10.59 18.62
C LEU A 488 11.22 10.10 20.02
N ILE A 489 12.40 9.48 20.14
CA ILE A 489 12.77 8.68 21.34
C ILE A 489 13.83 9.32 22.24
N THR A 490 14.39 10.48 21.86
CA THR A 490 15.47 11.14 22.61
C THR A 490 15.09 11.47 24.06
N LYS A 491 16.03 11.25 24.98
CA LYS A 491 15.91 11.65 26.40
C LYS A 491 16.08 13.16 26.61
N GLY A 492 16.49 13.91 25.58
CA GLY A 492 16.94 15.31 25.66
C GLY A 492 15.85 16.39 25.56
N GLY A 493 14.56 16.07 25.77
CA GLY A 493 13.50 17.08 25.93
C GLY A 493 12.40 17.10 24.86
N ARG A 494 12.54 16.39 23.73
CA ARG A 494 11.43 16.16 22.79
C ARG A 494 10.64 14.95 23.24
N ARG A 495 9.36 15.13 23.59
CA ARG A 495 8.49 14.02 23.99
C ARG A 495 7.56 13.64 22.85
N VAL A 496 7.23 12.36 22.76
CA VAL A 496 6.17 11.83 21.89
C VAL A 496 4.86 12.63 22.05
N SER A 497 4.57 13.11 23.26
CA SER A 497 3.40 13.94 23.56
C SER A 497 3.44 15.31 22.89
N ASP A 498 4.62 15.92 22.75
CA ASP A 498 4.81 17.23 22.13
C ASP A 498 4.66 17.13 20.60
N LEU A 499 5.14 16.04 20.01
CA LEU A 499 4.89 15.72 18.60
C LEU A 499 3.41 15.42 18.35
N ALA A 500 2.79 14.59 19.20
CA ALA A 500 1.37 14.26 19.07
C ALA A 500 0.48 15.51 19.15
N ARG A 501 0.82 16.48 20.01
CA ARG A 501 0.15 17.79 20.06
C ARG A 501 0.24 18.50 18.71
N PHE A 502 1.44 18.63 18.14
CA PHE A 502 1.63 19.24 16.83
C PHE A 502 0.79 18.58 15.74
N ILE A 503 0.78 17.25 15.65
CA ILE A 503 0.05 16.52 14.60
C ILE A 503 -1.48 16.71 14.72
N VAL A 504 -2.02 16.79 15.94
CA VAL A 504 -3.47 17.00 16.12
C VAL A 504 -3.87 18.47 16.08
N THR A 505 -2.94 19.43 16.11
CA THR A 505 -3.27 20.87 16.11
C THR A 505 -3.07 21.52 14.75
N SER A 506 -2.01 21.13 14.07
CA SER A 506 -1.53 21.82 12.87
C SER A 506 -2.33 21.41 11.66
N ASN A 507 -2.55 22.36 10.76
CA ASN A 507 -3.23 22.14 9.48
C ASN A 507 -2.44 21.12 8.64
N SER A 508 -3.18 20.24 7.95
CA SER A 508 -2.61 19.44 6.87
C SER A 508 -2.16 20.33 5.72
N MET A 509 -1.24 19.88 4.88
CA MET A 509 -1.12 20.47 3.54
C MET A 509 -2.41 20.19 2.75
N LYS A 510 -2.71 21.03 1.76
CA LYS A 510 -3.88 20.87 0.90
C LYS A 510 -3.74 19.60 0.04
N LEU A 511 -4.86 18.93 -0.22
CA LEU A 511 -4.88 17.88 -1.21
C LEU A 511 -4.99 18.50 -2.60
N ASP A 512 -3.90 18.46 -3.34
CA ASP A 512 -3.82 18.87 -4.73
C ASP A 512 -2.69 18.10 -5.44
N ASN A 513 -2.37 18.52 -6.67
CA ASN A 513 -1.30 17.92 -7.44
C ASN A 513 0.10 18.35 -6.98
N GLN A 514 0.25 19.29 -6.07
CA GLN A 514 1.56 19.78 -5.66
C GLN A 514 2.19 18.83 -4.63
N LEU A 515 3.48 18.56 -4.83
CA LEU A 515 4.30 17.78 -3.91
C LEU A 515 5.42 18.66 -3.38
N GLU A 516 5.61 18.61 -2.06
CA GLU A 516 6.66 19.37 -1.40
C GLU A 516 8.04 19.05 -1.95
N GLY A 517 8.89 20.08 -2.08
CA GLY A 517 10.25 19.92 -2.61
C GLY A 517 11.08 18.88 -1.84
N ALA A 518 10.77 18.69 -0.56
CA ALA A 518 11.42 17.70 0.30
C ALA A 518 11.19 16.24 -0.15
N VAL A 519 10.03 15.94 -0.75
CA VAL A 519 9.72 14.60 -1.29
C VAL A 519 9.83 14.54 -2.81
N ARG A 520 9.67 15.67 -3.50
CA ARG A 520 9.78 15.75 -4.98
C ARG A 520 11.22 15.84 -5.47
N ASN A 521 12.15 16.37 -4.67
CA ASN A 521 13.55 16.54 -5.06
C ASN A 521 14.51 15.89 -4.05
N ARG A 522 14.18 15.93 -2.76
CA ARG A 522 15.09 15.56 -1.67
C ARG A 522 14.67 14.30 -0.92
N LEU A 523 13.88 13.42 -1.55
CA LEU A 523 13.46 12.18 -0.90
C LEU A 523 14.71 11.34 -0.59
N PHE A 524 14.89 11.02 0.69
CA PHE A 524 16.06 10.29 1.18
C PHE A 524 17.41 10.90 0.80
N GLU A 525 17.46 12.23 0.63
CA GLU A 525 18.67 12.97 0.29
C GLU A 525 19.85 12.59 1.20
N ASN A 526 21.01 12.39 0.59
CA ASN A 526 22.25 12.13 1.30
C ASN A 526 23.03 13.44 1.56
N LYS A 527 24.14 13.35 2.29
CA LYS A 527 24.98 14.52 2.60
C LYS A 527 25.58 15.20 1.36
N GLN A 528 25.55 14.54 0.20
CA GLN A 528 26.02 15.08 -1.07
C GLN A 528 24.89 15.77 -1.87
N GLY A 529 23.69 15.92 -1.30
CA GLY A 529 22.54 16.54 -1.98
C GLY A 529 21.91 15.66 -3.06
N LYS A 530 22.18 14.35 -3.06
CA LYS A 530 21.54 13.41 -4.00
C LYS A 530 20.31 12.77 -3.37
N GLY A 531 19.14 13.21 -3.81
CA GLY A 531 17.83 12.67 -3.43
C GLY A 531 17.12 11.93 -4.56
N MET A 532 15.84 11.65 -4.34
CA MET A 532 14.91 11.09 -5.33
C MET A 532 13.62 11.91 -5.40
N ASP A 533 12.79 11.62 -6.41
CA ASP A 533 11.50 12.25 -6.63
C ASP A 533 10.36 11.27 -6.40
N LEU A 534 9.63 11.46 -5.29
CA LEU A 534 8.49 10.61 -4.92
C LEU A 534 7.34 10.65 -5.95
N GLY A 535 7.11 11.79 -6.59
CA GLY A 535 6.10 11.94 -7.64
C GLY A 535 6.47 11.16 -8.91
N ALA A 536 7.73 11.27 -9.32
CA ALA A 536 8.25 10.48 -10.44
C ALA A 536 8.25 8.97 -10.12
N LEU A 537 8.62 8.58 -8.89
CA LEU A 537 8.54 7.20 -8.42
C LEU A 537 7.10 6.66 -8.46
N ASN A 538 6.10 7.46 -8.08
CA ASN A 538 4.69 7.06 -8.16
C ASN A 538 4.23 6.77 -9.60
N LEU A 539 4.60 7.64 -10.54
CA LEU A 539 4.26 7.47 -11.96
C LEU A 539 4.96 6.25 -12.56
N ALA A 540 6.27 6.10 -12.31
CA ALA A 540 7.04 4.94 -12.74
C ALA A 540 6.50 3.64 -12.14
N ARG A 541 6.07 3.65 -10.87
CA ARG A 541 5.43 2.50 -10.21
C ARG A 541 4.09 2.15 -10.85
N GLY A 542 3.27 3.13 -11.23
CA GLY A 542 2.04 2.88 -11.96
C GLY A 542 2.27 2.17 -13.29
N ARG A 543 3.30 2.59 -14.05
CA ARG A 543 3.71 1.95 -15.31
C ARG A 543 4.30 0.55 -15.11
N ASP A 544 5.16 0.37 -14.09
CA ASP A 544 5.71 -0.94 -13.69
C ASP A 544 4.62 -1.96 -13.31
N HIS A 545 3.56 -1.48 -12.68
CA HIS A 545 2.40 -2.26 -12.27
C HIS A 545 1.39 -2.51 -13.41
N GLY A 546 1.64 -1.99 -14.62
CA GLY A 546 0.71 -2.13 -15.75
C GLY A 546 -0.67 -1.57 -15.42
N LEU A 547 -0.74 -0.43 -14.72
CA LEU A 547 -2.02 0.21 -14.44
C LEU A 547 -2.58 0.83 -15.73
N PRO A 548 -3.87 0.56 -16.06
CA PRO A 548 -4.55 1.27 -17.13
C PRO A 548 -4.50 2.80 -16.95
N PRO A 549 -4.52 3.58 -18.05
CA PRO A 549 -4.55 5.05 -18.00
C PRO A 549 -5.77 5.63 -17.28
N TYR A 550 -5.69 6.90 -16.90
CA TYR A 550 -6.72 7.67 -16.19
C TYR A 550 -8.14 7.47 -16.74
N ASN A 551 -8.31 7.57 -18.07
CA ASN A 551 -9.62 7.42 -18.72
C ASN A 551 -10.25 6.03 -18.57
N ALA A 552 -9.45 4.96 -18.46
CA ALA A 552 -9.96 3.62 -18.21
C ALA A 552 -10.61 3.53 -16.83
N TRP A 553 -10.00 4.18 -15.83
CA TRP A 553 -10.53 4.23 -14.47
C TRP A 553 -11.73 5.17 -14.31
N ARG A 554 -11.75 6.30 -15.03
CA ARG A 554 -12.95 7.14 -15.17
C ARG A 554 -14.13 6.32 -15.69
N LYS A 555 -13.93 5.58 -16.78
CA LYS A 555 -14.94 4.69 -17.36
C LYS A 555 -15.40 3.62 -16.37
N TRP A 556 -14.47 2.95 -15.68
CA TRP A 556 -14.79 1.93 -14.68
C TRP A 556 -15.64 2.49 -13.53
N CYS A 557 -15.39 3.72 -13.10
CA CYS A 557 -16.18 4.41 -12.08
C CYS A 557 -17.53 4.96 -12.56
N GLY A 558 -17.86 4.82 -13.86
CA GLY A 558 -19.05 5.42 -14.46
C GLY A 558 -18.99 6.95 -14.53
N LEU A 559 -17.78 7.52 -14.58
CA LEU A 559 -17.54 8.95 -14.66
C LEU A 559 -17.31 9.39 -16.12
N PRO A 560 -17.59 10.66 -16.48
CA PRO A 560 -17.28 11.19 -17.80
C PRO A 560 -15.83 10.92 -18.22
N VAL A 561 -15.63 10.48 -19.47
CA VAL A 561 -14.32 10.16 -20.05
C VAL A 561 -13.91 11.29 -20.98
N ALA A 562 -12.68 11.77 -20.87
CA ALA A 562 -12.19 12.87 -21.70
C ALA A 562 -11.86 12.38 -23.11
N THR A 563 -12.32 13.10 -24.13
CA THR A 563 -12.01 12.84 -25.55
C THR A 563 -10.92 13.76 -26.11
N SER A 564 -10.65 14.87 -25.43
CA SER A 564 -9.58 15.84 -25.72
C SER A 564 -9.06 16.44 -24.42
N PHE A 565 -7.89 17.10 -24.45
CA PHE A 565 -7.35 17.79 -23.28
C PHE A 565 -8.25 18.92 -22.78
N SER A 566 -8.90 19.66 -23.69
CA SER A 566 -9.84 20.74 -23.33
C SER A 566 -11.07 20.25 -22.56
N ASN A 567 -11.46 18.99 -22.76
CA ASN A 567 -12.60 18.34 -22.13
C ASN A 567 -12.20 17.36 -21.01
N LEU A 568 -11.06 17.60 -20.34
CA LEU A 568 -10.74 16.87 -19.11
C LEU A 568 -11.72 17.28 -17.99
N PRO A 569 -12.57 16.37 -17.52
CA PRO A 569 -13.57 16.69 -16.49
C PRO A 569 -12.90 16.88 -15.14
N ASP A 570 -13.51 17.70 -14.28
CA ASP A 570 -13.08 17.90 -12.89
C ASP A 570 -11.64 18.47 -12.74
N ILE A 571 -11.01 18.96 -13.81
CA ILE A 571 -9.64 19.48 -13.83
C ILE A 571 -9.67 20.95 -14.27
N SER A 572 -8.86 21.82 -13.64
CA SER A 572 -8.78 23.25 -14.00
C SER A 572 -8.10 23.48 -15.35
N ASP A 573 -8.44 24.56 -16.05
CA ASP A 573 -7.89 24.84 -17.39
C ASP A 573 -6.36 24.97 -17.42
N GLU A 574 -5.76 25.51 -16.35
CA GLU A 574 -4.31 25.52 -16.15
C GLU A 574 -3.71 24.11 -16.22
N LYS A 575 -4.29 23.17 -15.46
CA LYS A 575 -3.83 21.77 -15.43
C LYS A 575 -4.10 21.07 -16.77
N LYS A 576 -5.19 21.40 -17.47
CA LYS A 576 -5.46 20.88 -18.82
C LYS A 576 -4.37 21.29 -19.81
N ALA A 577 -3.91 22.53 -19.75
CA ALA A 577 -2.82 23.02 -20.59
C ALA A 577 -1.51 22.26 -20.29
N ILE A 578 -1.22 21.99 -19.01
CA ILE A 578 -0.07 21.16 -18.63
C ILE A 578 -0.18 19.75 -19.21
N PHE A 579 -1.35 19.11 -19.16
CA PHE A 579 -1.53 17.79 -19.76
C PHE A 579 -1.37 17.80 -21.29
N ALA A 580 -1.85 18.84 -21.97
CA ALA A 580 -1.71 19.01 -23.41
C ALA A 580 -0.24 19.23 -23.85
N ASP A 581 0.58 19.83 -22.98
CA ASP A 581 2.03 19.99 -23.19
C ASP A 581 2.80 18.69 -22.93
N LEU A 582 2.32 17.85 -22.01
CA LEU A 582 3.02 16.64 -21.57
C LEU A 582 2.71 15.38 -22.39
N TYR A 583 1.46 15.19 -22.81
CA TYR A 583 1.01 13.95 -23.44
C TYR A 583 0.52 14.21 -24.86
N SER A 584 0.83 13.28 -25.78
CA SER A 584 0.33 13.33 -27.16
C SER A 584 -1.18 13.04 -27.25
N ASN A 585 -1.71 12.18 -26.35
CA ASN A 585 -3.11 11.79 -26.32
C ASN A 585 -3.67 11.81 -24.89
N VAL A 586 -4.91 12.30 -24.74
CA VAL A 586 -5.61 12.34 -23.44
C VAL A 586 -5.81 10.94 -22.83
N GLY A 587 -5.86 9.90 -23.68
CA GLY A 587 -5.95 8.51 -23.27
C GLY A 587 -4.67 7.92 -22.68
N ASP A 588 -3.56 8.65 -22.67
CA ASP A 588 -2.26 8.17 -22.19
C ASP A 588 -1.89 8.66 -20.77
N ILE A 589 -2.71 9.54 -20.19
CA ILE A 589 -2.47 10.13 -18.87
C ILE A 589 -2.38 9.03 -17.80
N ASP A 590 -1.27 8.99 -17.05
CA ASP A 590 -1.11 8.06 -15.93
C ASP A 590 -2.19 8.30 -14.86
N VAL A 591 -2.76 7.21 -14.31
CA VAL A 591 -3.88 7.31 -13.34
C VAL A 591 -3.55 8.15 -12.10
N PHE A 592 -2.31 8.11 -11.61
CA PHE A 592 -1.89 8.96 -10.49
C PHE A 592 -1.89 10.45 -10.89
N ALA A 593 -1.31 10.79 -12.04
CA ALA A 593 -1.28 12.18 -12.53
C ALA A 593 -2.68 12.75 -12.75
N GLY A 594 -3.55 12.00 -13.44
CA GLY A 594 -4.92 12.44 -13.69
C GLY A 594 -5.75 12.54 -12.42
N GLY A 595 -5.71 11.51 -11.57
CA GLY A 595 -6.54 11.45 -10.36
C GLY A 595 -6.16 12.46 -9.27
N ILE A 596 -4.86 12.77 -9.10
CA ILE A 596 -4.42 13.80 -8.14
C ILE A 596 -4.66 15.22 -8.65
N ALA A 597 -4.82 15.41 -9.96
CA ALA A 597 -5.10 16.69 -10.58
C ALA A 597 -6.58 17.10 -10.50
N GLU A 598 -7.49 16.14 -10.29
CA GLU A 598 -8.93 16.40 -10.12
C GLU A 598 -9.19 17.32 -8.92
N THR A 599 -10.07 18.30 -9.11
CA THR A 599 -10.56 19.18 -8.06
C THR A 599 -11.29 18.36 -7.00
N PRO A 600 -10.94 18.53 -5.71
CA PRO A 600 -11.66 17.89 -4.62
C PRO A 600 -13.16 18.19 -4.66
N LEU A 601 -13.96 17.18 -4.38
CA LEU A 601 -15.41 17.35 -4.26
C LEU A 601 -15.77 18.14 -2.99
N ASP A 602 -16.86 18.92 -3.02
CA ASP A 602 -17.32 19.68 -1.85
C ASP A 602 -17.48 18.80 -0.59
N GLY A 603 -16.65 19.05 0.43
CA GLY A 603 -16.65 18.28 1.68
C GLY A 603 -15.85 16.97 1.64
N ALA A 604 -15.16 16.66 0.54
CA ALA A 604 -14.12 15.63 0.47
C ALA A 604 -12.73 16.25 0.49
N ALA A 605 -11.71 15.41 0.66
CA ALA A 605 -10.32 15.78 0.42
C ALA A 605 -9.93 15.47 -1.03
N VAL A 606 -10.49 14.40 -1.62
CA VAL A 606 -10.10 13.86 -2.93
C VAL A 606 -11.11 14.20 -4.04
N GLY A 607 -10.63 14.16 -5.29
CA GLY A 607 -11.47 14.25 -6.49
C GLY A 607 -12.35 13.01 -6.74
N PRO A 608 -13.28 13.09 -7.71
CA PRO A 608 -14.25 12.02 -8.01
C PRO A 608 -13.66 10.63 -8.24
N LEU A 609 -12.55 10.52 -8.98
CA LEU A 609 -11.95 9.24 -9.33
C LEU A 609 -11.37 8.56 -8.10
N PHE A 610 -10.56 9.29 -7.33
CA PHE A 610 -9.98 8.77 -6.08
C PHE A 610 -11.08 8.45 -5.07
N SER A 611 -12.12 9.27 -4.95
CA SER A 611 -13.30 8.98 -4.11
C SER A 611 -13.95 7.64 -4.47
N CYS A 612 -14.17 7.38 -5.75
CA CYS A 612 -14.75 6.12 -6.24
C CYS A 612 -13.87 4.90 -5.91
N ILE A 613 -12.56 4.96 -6.17
CA ILE A 613 -11.67 3.80 -5.97
C ILE A 613 -11.44 3.54 -4.47
N ILE A 614 -11.24 4.60 -3.67
CA ILE A 614 -11.16 4.49 -2.20
C ILE A 614 -12.47 3.89 -1.67
N GLY A 615 -13.61 4.40 -2.12
CA GLY A 615 -14.93 3.91 -1.71
C GLY A 615 -15.13 2.42 -1.97
N ASN A 616 -14.76 1.94 -3.16
CA ASN A 616 -14.82 0.52 -3.50
C ASN A 616 -13.83 -0.32 -2.69
N GLN A 617 -12.57 0.11 -2.53
CA GLN A 617 -11.58 -0.63 -1.75
C GLN A 617 -12.01 -0.81 -0.30
N PHE A 618 -12.44 0.26 0.37
CA PHE A 618 -12.88 0.16 1.76
C PHE A 618 -14.20 -0.61 1.89
N ARG A 619 -15.07 -0.62 0.88
CA ARG A 619 -16.23 -1.53 0.90
C ARG A 619 -15.77 -2.98 0.88
N ASP A 620 -14.87 -3.34 -0.03
CA ASP A 620 -14.38 -4.70 -0.19
C ASP A 620 -13.61 -5.17 1.05
N LEU A 621 -12.84 -4.27 1.70
CA LEU A 621 -12.17 -4.54 2.98
C LEU A 621 -13.14 -4.83 4.12
N LYS A 622 -14.27 -4.13 4.17
CA LYS A 622 -15.30 -4.29 5.21
C LYS A 622 -16.17 -5.51 4.97
N ASP A 623 -16.71 -5.62 3.76
CA ASP A 623 -17.72 -6.60 3.41
C ASP A 623 -17.07 -7.94 3.04
N GLY A 624 -15.80 -7.98 2.63
CA GLY A 624 -15.02 -9.21 2.40
C GLY A 624 -14.33 -9.78 3.64
N ASP A 625 -14.44 -9.14 4.80
CA ASP A 625 -13.76 -9.55 6.04
C ASP A 625 -14.70 -10.29 7.00
N ARG A 626 -14.48 -11.61 7.15
CA ARG A 626 -15.26 -12.46 8.08
C ARG A 626 -15.18 -11.97 9.52
N TYR A 627 -14.04 -11.41 9.90
CA TYR A 627 -13.73 -10.91 11.24
C TYR A 627 -14.01 -9.40 11.40
N TRP A 628 -14.74 -8.78 10.46
CA TRP A 628 -15.18 -7.40 10.60
C TRP A 628 -15.88 -7.18 11.94
N TYR A 629 -15.47 -6.16 12.69
CA TYR A 629 -15.77 -6.08 14.12
C TYR A 629 -17.26 -5.95 14.47
N GLU A 630 -18.11 -5.49 13.53
CA GLU A 630 -19.56 -5.42 13.76
C GLU A 630 -20.30 -6.74 13.45
N ASN A 631 -19.64 -7.72 12.84
CA ASN A 631 -20.26 -9.01 12.52
C ASN A 631 -20.62 -9.77 13.78
N ARG A 632 -21.70 -10.55 13.70
CA ARG A 632 -22.06 -11.57 14.69
C ARG A 632 -21.26 -12.85 14.48
N GLY A 633 -21.23 -13.72 15.48
CA GLY A 633 -20.61 -15.05 15.37
C GLY A 633 -19.46 -15.24 16.36
N VAL A 634 -18.74 -16.36 16.21
CA VAL A 634 -17.61 -16.72 17.07
C VAL A 634 -16.45 -15.72 16.87
N GLU A 635 -16.33 -15.19 15.65
CA GLU A 635 -15.37 -14.20 15.20
C GLU A 635 -15.69 -12.80 15.74
N GLY A 636 -16.96 -12.52 16.05
CA GLY A 636 -17.47 -11.21 16.44
C GLY A 636 -17.33 -10.88 17.93
N PHE A 637 -17.86 -9.73 18.31
CA PHE A 637 -18.02 -9.30 19.71
C PHE A 637 -19.45 -9.53 20.19
N THR A 638 -19.69 -9.56 21.50
CA THR A 638 -21.08 -9.45 22.02
C THR A 638 -21.62 -8.04 21.81
N LEU A 639 -22.95 -7.85 21.86
CA LEU A 639 -23.56 -6.52 21.71
C LEU A 639 -23.02 -5.52 22.74
N GLY A 640 -22.87 -5.95 24.00
CA GLY A 640 -22.34 -5.11 25.07
C GLY A 640 -20.91 -4.66 24.79
N GLN A 641 -20.05 -5.59 24.35
CA GLN A 641 -18.66 -5.32 23.95
C GLN A 641 -18.60 -4.35 22.76
N LEU A 642 -19.39 -4.59 21.72
CA LEU A 642 -19.46 -3.77 20.52
C LEU A 642 -19.84 -2.32 20.86
N GLN A 643 -20.78 -2.12 21.78
CA GLN A 643 -21.16 -0.79 22.24
C GLN A 643 -20.03 -0.07 22.98
N GLN A 644 -19.16 -0.80 23.70
CA GLN A 644 -17.98 -0.21 24.33
C GLN A 644 -16.92 0.20 23.31
N ILE A 645 -16.77 -0.54 22.21
CA ILE A 645 -15.84 -0.21 21.12
C ILE A 645 -16.34 1.03 20.37
N ARG A 646 -17.63 1.07 20.01
CA ARG A 646 -18.24 2.14 19.21
C ARG A 646 -18.14 3.54 19.79
N ARG A 647 -18.01 3.67 21.11
CA ARG A 647 -17.87 4.97 21.77
C ARG A 647 -16.44 5.50 21.77
N VAL A 648 -15.44 4.67 21.54
CA VAL A 648 -14.04 5.10 21.50
C VAL A 648 -13.80 5.92 20.24
N LYS A 649 -13.04 7.01 20.43
CA LYS A 649 -12.51 7.88 19.36
C LYS A 649 -10.99 7.88 19.44
N LEU A 650 -10.32 8.19 18.33
CA LEU A 650 -8.86 8.29 18.30
C LEU A 650 -8.31 9.25 19.37
N ALA A 651 -9.01 10.35 19.63
CA ALA A 651 -8.70 11.30 20.72
C ALA A 651 -8.51 10.60 22.08
N LYS A 652 -9.35 9.62 22.41
CA LYS A 652 -9.26 8.87 23.68
C LYS A 652 -8.00 8.01 23.73
N ILE A 653 -7.67 7.35 22.62
CA ILE A 653 -6.49 6.49 22.49
C ILE A 653 -5.22 7.34 22.65
N ILE A 654 -5.16 8.51 21.98
CA ILE A 654 -4.06 9.46 22.10
C ILE A 654 -3.90 9.95 23.55
N CYS A 655 -4.99 10.38 24.20
CA CYS A 655 -4.98 10.77 25.61
C CYS A 655 -4.34 9.71 26.51
N GLN A 656 -4.77 8.45 26.37
CA GLN A 656 -4.38 7.37 27.27
C GLN A 656 -2.96 6.86 27.05
N ASN A 657 -2.41 7.05 25.85
CA ASN A 657 -1.15 6.42 25.45
C ASN A 657 -0.02 7.42 25.15
N LEU A 658 -0.37 8.65 24.74
CA LEU A 658 0.58 9.70 24.40
C LEU A 658 0.50 10.92 25.34
N GLY A 659 -0.50 11.02 26.21
CA GLY A 659 -0.56 12.06 27.24
C GLY A 659 -0.86 13.47 26.71
N VAL A 660 -1.64 13.57 25.63
CA VAL A 660 -2.17 14.85 25.13
C VAL A 660 -3.48 15.17 25.86
N ASP A 661 -3.44 16.11 26.79
CA ASP A 661 -4.58 16.64 27.54
C ASP A 661 -4.37 18.15 27.75
N PRO A 662 -5.29 19.05 27.36
CA PRO A 662 -6.56 18.80 26.67
C PRO A 662 -6.41 18.28 25.23
N ILE A 663 -7.49 17.74 24.68
CA ILE A 663 -7.59 17.33 23.26
C ILE A 663 -8.98 17.62 22.70
N GLN A 664 -9.08 17.91 21.40
CA GLN A 664 -10.36 17.99 20.70
C GLN A 664 -10.97 16.60 20.46
N ARG A 665 -12.30 16.54 20.24
CA ARG A 665 -13.02 15.26 20.10
C ARG A 665 -12.73 14.58 18.76
N ASP A 666 -12.61 15.37 17.70
CA ASP A 666 -12.30 14.90 16.36
C ASP A 666 -10.89 15.37 16.00
N VAL A 667 -9.92 14.47 16.05
CA VAL A 667 -8.52 14.82 15.83
C VAL A 667 -8.16 14.96 14.37
N PHE A 668 -9.05 14.59 13.43
CA PHE A 668 -8.84 14.75 11.99
C PHE A 668 -9.20 16.15 11.50
N HIS A 669 -9.97 16.90 12.29
CA HIS A 669 -10.35 18.28 11.99
C HIS A 669 -9.72 19.25 12.98
N VAL A 670 -9.42 20.45 12.49
CA VAL A 670 -8.78 21.48 13.31
C VAL A 670 -9.64 21.86 14.51
N PRO A 671 -9.04 22.27 15.64
CA PRO A 671 -9.78 22.81 16.76
C PRO A 671 -10.65 24.01 16.35
N SER A 672 -11.92 24.02 16.75
CA SER A 672 -12.86 25.08 16.39
C SER A 672 -13.96 25.21 17.45
N PRO A 673 -14.85 26.23 17.39
CA PRO A 673 -16.00 26.33 18.29
C PRO A 673 -16.91 25.09 18.25
N ARG A 674 -16.92 24.32 17.16
CA ARG A 674 -17.66 23.05 17.00
C ARG A 674 -16.84 21.80 17.35
N ASN A 675 -15.52 21.92 17.41
CA ASN A 675 -14.57 20.87 17.78
C ASN A 675 -13.61 21.36 18.87
N ARG A 676 -14.17 21.70 20.03
CA ARG A 676 -13.42 22.34 21.12
C ARG A 676 -12.49 21.36 21.82
N TRP A 677 -11.41 21.91 22.36
CA TRP A 677 -10.59 21.28 23.38
C TRP A 677 -11.43 20.84 24.57
N GLN A 678 -11.16 19.63 25.08
CA GLN A 678 -11.76 19.13 26.30
C GLN A 678 -10.78 18.26 27.08
N ARG A 679 -11.01 18.14 28.39
CA ARG A 679 -10.19 17.26 29.24
C ARG A 679 -10.40 15.79 28.86
N CYS A 680 -9.33 15.01 28.85
CA CYS A 680 -9.35 13.58 28.50
C CYS A 680 -10.33 12.73 29.32
N ARG A 681 -10.64 13.14 30.56
CA ARG A 681 -11.64 12.47 31.43
C ARG A 681 -13.07 12.50 30.86
N ARG A 682 -13.39 13.47 29.99
CA ARG A 682 -14.72 13.59 29.36
C ARG A 682 -14.87 12.69 28.13
N LEU A 683 -13.77 12.17 27.59
CA LEU A 683 -13.79 11.26 26.45
C LEU A 683 -14.13 9.83 26.92
N PRO A 684 -15.13 9.18 26.32
CA PRO A 684 -15.51 7.81 26.67
C PRO A 684 -14.40 6.82 26.28
N GLY A 685 -14.05 5.90 27.19
CA GLY A 685 -13.16 4.75 26.94
C GLY A 685 -13.91 3.42 27.00
N ILE A 686 -13.24 2.27 26.92
CA ILE A 686 -13.91 0.95 27.02
C ILE A 686 -14.21 0.60 28.49
N ASN A 687 -15.41 0.12 28.80
CA ASN A 687 -15.69 -0.56 30.08
C ASN A 687 -15.42 -2.06 29.90
N PHE A 688 -14.32 -2.55 30.46
CA PHE A 688 -13.91 -3.95 30.31
C PHE A 688 -14.76 -4.93 31.10
N TYR A 689 -15.69 -4.48 31.96
CA TYR A 689 -16.64 -5.38 32.63
C TYR A 689 -17.47 -6.21 31.62
N TYR A 690 -17.69 -5.71 30.41
CA TYR A 690 -18.35 -6.45 29.32
C TYR A 690 -17.51 -7.63 28.75
N TRP A 691 -16.26 -7.78 29.17
CA TRP A 691 -15.42 -8.96 28.92
C TRP A 691 -15.34 -9.89 30.14
N ARG A 692 -15.96 -9.53 31.26
CA ARG A 692 -16.15 -10.44 32.38
C ARG A 692 -17.13 -11.53 31.95
N TRP A 693 -16.68 -12.77 32.02
CA TRP A 693 -17.51 -13.94 31.84
C TRP A 693 -18.32 -14.08 33.13
N THR A 694 -19.61 -14.34 32.99
CA THR A 694 -20.42 -14.96 34.04
C THR A 694 -20.10 -16.43 34.11
#